data_AF-A0A2E9D7N1-F1
#
_entry.id   AF-A0A2E9D7N1-F1
#
_cell.length_a   1.000
_cell.length_b   1.000
_cell.length_c   1.000
_cell.angle_alpha   90.00
_cell.angle_beta   90.00
_cell.angle_gamma   90.00
#
_symmetry.space_group_name_H-M   'P 1'
#
loop_
_entity.id
_entity.type
_entity.pdbx_description
1 polymer ?
#
loop_
_entity_poly.entity_id
_entity_poly.type
_entity_poly.pdbx_seq_one_letter_code
_entity_poly.pdbx_strand_id
1 'polypeptide(L)'
;MERLGGGKVVDVVASQGHCLNAKKTRKLRHTLAGSHLSGTEQLLRTVKDMRANNAHPMVFFSVDNKDFLCPGTANGNSEHFLTVQAYIVMVDGTEEGGGRPCEPRLNAKLQRKAPSPNDVEVTHYTASKMVPPELNTPCDMAAPDVEGVAAQDGRAWAAASRFSHEEGGVDFKTFATRACEDHGSTRDLIFTLPALDFPPRSSAGTDAIISTVLDLLKQLNQDSCMLFCDGVEYADLALKVHSNDEVGRQIFLALGGFHLCQAVMGSLGTVFKSAGLQSVVEDSGVLGEATCKQAFSCRHWDRAFRLNTLLYEVLCGDLYQRWVETIEDEGWKAKLDALQTMLSSTRSEDVRKALDSDDMSRFHTEFCAFVDGRKSESGTFRFYAEYLDAVGELLHYIKVSRDFESHGLESYIQAMEAFLPLLNSADRMLYRRMLAIHCEQLKRMRMTHPELEAVLRKGVGMCIRRNGQKFGAVWPDLCHEQGVNKAAAACLWRVPGDVGARESFFRSYSAITNIVHSLEKLSSARLRVSRAERRRPRSQTKGKQSREGGRPQRGPRKRAKQDVTDLNRLQECFVKHGHPFDVHEGPDALFHLTSKVEATEAIAASMLGWRQAGQEAATAFQKVLCTEDRSRPFTEPLSKVGLETFEGRAVRATSTKDKRDVIYLTSAASCFLKLILLNDAREEKITIGELAQYELAPLPFSLCNPMGEPHSTQKHKLLHKVLTEDTVVVGAESAPEQTALVVDLMKVVQTSVVKKGTMKTFGDLVRRIVNACFKYAKDHRCSRVYLVSDVYQEEPTIKNGCHRQRAGQAQHDKLHGLNMDMPLPAPRKLAQGFLRVASNKTLLLQLLLDSFSAAAGQSDKDVHLMIGDRGWHWDKRQQLQACPELNCAEFDEADQRMIVAIRHFGAAYPRGGSVIVLTEDTDVCVALTSFHERLLPPSHKLYVLRGGSNLRLHDVRKAARVIDEKGGDGVHSLLLPMHVLTGCDTTSGFHGRSKVKAFDCLMNMNKGDTGVAQRVTDALSSTGKEEHVSVTEESSHAELSASFVDGAEQFVCKLYGRDVKTVNEAREQLWVAERPNPAKLPPTHHTLGLHLLRVFFQMIIWTRALRYSSDPGEYEPMTHTPQQFGWDDNCDPVWTEKDAAPSALLEAVHCKSCKTGCTTRLCKCVKNGMKCSKLCTCQGCHNQHVSVSAGLEEDIREELLAVTTVDDGALVEGEEEPGAKEDGDAGMGSEKGGEDTESEPEDDGNEADVSGEEDDGQMWM
;
A
#
# COMPACT_ATOMS: atom_id res chain seq x y z
N MET A 1 -41.26 -26.88 -21.61
CA MET A 1 -40.54 -27.47 -22.77
C MET A 1 -41.33 -27.39 -24.09
N GLU A 2 -42.65 -27.66 -24.16
CA GLU A 2 -43.44 -27.43 -25.41
C GLU A 2 -43.48 -25.95 -25.87
N ARG A 3 -43.17 -24.97 -24.99
CA ARG A 3 -43.11 -23.53 -25.33
C ARG A 3 -41.81 -23.07 -26.01
N LEU A 4 -40.75 -23.88 -26.03
CA LEU A 4 -39.50 -23.56 -26.71
C LEU A 4 -39.39 -24.41 -27.97
N GLY A 5 -40.17 -24.05 -29.00
CA GLY A 5 -40.08 -24.65 -30.32
C GLY A 5 -38.63 -24.64 -30.80
N GLY A 6 -38.16 -25.75 -31.37
CA GLY A 6 -36.73 -25.97 -31.59
C GLY A 6 -36.06 -25.09 -32.65
N GLY A 7 -36.68 -23.99 -33.08
CA GLY A 7 -36.03 -22.82 -33.68
C GLY A 7 -35.34 -21.95 -32.63
N LYS A 8 -35.96 -21.74 -31.45
CA LYS A 8 -35.40 -20.93 -30.36
C LYS A 8 -34.08 -21.47 -29.80
N VAL A 9 -33.89 -22.79 -29.77
CA VAL A 9 -32.60 -23.41 -29.34
C VAL A 9 -31.48 -23.12 -30.35
N VAL A 10 -31.82 -23.04 -31.64
CA VAL A 10 -30.88 -22.63 -32.69
C VAL A 10 -30.57 -21.14 -32.55
N ASP A 11 -31.57 -20.32 -32.26
CA ASP A 11 -31.40 -18.87 -32.06
C ASP A 11 -30.57 -18.56 -30.81
N VAL A 12 -30.76 -19.27 -29.69
CA VAL A 12 -29.92 -19.11 -28.49
C VAL A 12 -28.47 -19.49 -28.78
N VAL A 13 -28.21 -20.62 -29.46
CA VAL A 13 -26.83 -21.03 -29.78
C VAL A 13 -26.19 -20.16 -30.87
N ALA A 14 -26.96 -19.71 -31.85
CA ALA A 14 -26.51 -18.77 -32.89
C ALA A 14 -26.22 -17.39 -32.28
N SER A 15 -27.01 -16.95 -31.32
CA SER A 15 -26.79 -15.69 -30.60
C SER A 15 -25.51 -15.71 -29.74
N GLN A 16 -25.01 -16.90 -29.38
CA GLN A 16 -23.70 -17.11 -28.74
C GLN A 16 -22.54 -17.23 -29.75
N GLY A 17 -22.74 -16.88 -31.03
CA GLY A 17 -21.70 -16.85 -32.05
C GLY A 17 -21.34 -18.21 -32.66
N HIS A 18 -22.22 -19.22 -32.52
CA HIS A 18 -21.97 -20.57 -33.03
C HIS A 18 -22.99 -21.01 -34.11
N CYS A 19 -22.51 -21.33 -35.32
CA CYS A 19 -23.35 -21.95 -36.35
C CYS A 19 -23.50 -23.47 -36.13
N LEU A 20 -24.72 -23.92 -35.84
CA LEU A 20 -25.10 -25.34 -35.81
C LEU A 20 -25.73 -25.77 -37.13
N ASN A 21 -25.31 -26.92 -37.67
CA ASN A 21 -26.00 -27.53 -38.81
C ASN A 21 -27.14 -28.45 -38.34
N ALA A 22 -28.06 -28.79 -39.23
CA ALA A 22 -29.26 -29.60 -38.92
C ALA A 22 -28.93 -30.92 -38.20
N LYS A 23 -27.80 -31.57 -38.53
CA LYS A 23 -27.33 -32.80 -37.88
C LYS A 23 -26.93 -32.57 -36.42
N LYS A 24 -26.24 -31.46 -36.13
CA LYS A 24 -25.88 -31.04 -34.77
C LYS A 24 -27.10 -30.59 -33.96
N THR A 25 -28.03 -29.87 -34.57
CA THR A 25 -29.30 -29.48 -33.93
C THR A 25 -30.13 -30.71 -33.56
N ARG A 26 -30.15 -31.74 -34.41
CA ARG A 26 -30.82 -33.02 -34.13
C ARG A 26 -30.13 -33.80 -33.02
N LYS A 27 -28.79 -33.76 -32.95
CA LYS A 27 -28.00 -34.38 -31.87
C LYS A 27 -28.20 -33.66 -30.54
N LEU A 28 -28.20 -32.33 -30.55
CA LEU A 28 -28.51 -31.48 -29.39
C LEU A 28 -29.93 -31.69 -28.89
N ARG A 29 -30.92 -31.79 -29.80
CA ARG A 29 -32.30 -32.18 -29.46
C ARG A 29 -32.40 -33.57 -28.85
N HIS A 30 -31.63 -34.54 -29.33
CA HIS A 30 -31.57 -35.88 -28.72
C HIS A 30 -30.93 -35.85 -27.34
N THR A 31 -29.86 -35.08 -27.13
CA THR A 31 -29.23 -34.86 -25.82
C THR A 31 -30.19 -34.16 -24.86
N LEU A 32 -30.92 -33.14 -25.32
CA LEU A 32 -31.95 -32.40 -24.58
C LEU A 32 -33.18 -33.26 -24.23
N ALA A 33 -33.58 -34.15 -25.14
CA ALA A 33 -34.66 -35.11 -24.90
C ALA A 33 -34.22 -36.25 -23.96
N GLY A 34 -32.91 -36.53 -23.85
CA GLY A 34 -32.33 -37.44 -22.86
C GLY A 34 -32.05 -36.79 -21.50
N SER A 35 -31.93 -35.46 -21.43
CA SER A 35 -31.57 -34.69 -20.24
C SER A 35 -32.77 -34.20 -19.41
N HIS A 36 -33.93 -34.85 -19.52
CA HIS A 36 -35.08 -34.57 -18.65
C HIS A 36 -34.84 -35.01 -17.19
N LEU A 37 -33.77 -35.77 -16.93
CA LEU A 37 -33.34 -36.12 -15.58
C LEU A 37 -32.53 -34.97 -14.96
N SER A 38 -32.87 -34.58 -13.73
CA SER A 38 -32.08 -33.63 -12.94
C SER A 38 -30.63 -34.14 -12.76
N GLY A 39 -29.67 -33.25 -12.50
CA GLY A 39 -28.28 -33.65 -12.23
C GLY A 39 -28.18 -34.72 -11.11
N THR A 40 -29.05 -34.60 -10.11
CA THR A 40 -29.24 -35.56 -9.03
C THR A 40 -29.70 -36.94 -9.54
N GLU A 41 -30.74 -37.00 -10.37
CA GLU A 41 -31.24 -38.26 -10.91
C GLU A 41 -30.22 -38.96 -11.83
N GLN A 42 -29.43 -38.19 -12.58
CA GLN A 42 -28.34 -38.72 -13.40
C GLN A 42 -27.23 -39.35 -12.53
N LEU A 43 -26.86 -38.68 -11.43
CA LEU A 43 -25.90 -39.19 -10.46
C LEU A 43 -26.40 -40.52 -9.86
N LEU A 44 -27.60 -40.53 -9.27
CA LEU A 44 -28.17 -41.70 -8.61
C LEU A 44 -28.30 -42.90 -9.55
N ARG A 45 -28.76 -42.66 -10.79
CA ARG A 45 -28.86 -43.70 -11.81
C ARG A 45 -27.49 -44.25 -12.19
N THR A 46 -26.49 -43.38 -12.40
CA THR A 46 -25.14 -43.82 -12.77
C THR A 46 -24.52 -44.69 -11.69
N VAL A 47 -24.64 -44.28 -10.41
CA VAL A 47 -24.14 -45.07 -9.28
C VAL A 47 -24.85 -46.42 -9.17
N LYS A 48 -26.18 -46.44 -9.34
CA LYS A 48 -26.96 -47.68 -9.34
C LYS A 48 -26.53 -48.62 -10.47
N ASP A 49 -26.34 -48.10 -11.68
CA ASP A 49 -25.90 -48.87 -12.84
C ASP A 49 -24.46 -49.39 -12.65
N MET A 50 -23.57 -48.60 -12.04
CA MET A 50 -22.20 -49.03 -11.71
C MET A 50 -22.18 -50.17 -10.70
N ARG A 51 -22.93 -50.05 -9.60
CA ARG A 51 -23.03 -51.11 -8.58
C ARG A 51 -23.65 -52.39 -9.12
N ALA A 52 -24.64 -52.28 -10.01
CA ALA A 52 -25.22 -53.44 -10.69
C ALA A 52 -24.20 -54.17 -11.60
N ASN A 53 -23.18 -53.46 -12.07
CA ASN A 53 -22.06 -54.03 -12.83
C ASN A 53 -20.86 -54.41 -11.95
N ASN A 54 -21.07 -54.62 -10.65
CA ASN A 54 -20.05 -55.02 -9.68
C ASN A 54 -18.87 -54.04 -9.57
N ALA A 55 -19.13 -52.75 -9.85
CA ALA A 55 -18.20 -51.66 -9.57
C ALA A 55 -18.47 -51.07 -8.19
N HIS A 56 -17.44 -50.52 -7.56
CA HIS A 56 -17.50 -49.91 -6.23
C HIS A 56 -17.27 -48.39 -6.31
N PRO A 57 -18.29 -47.60 -6.74
CA PRO A 57 -18.18 -46.15 -6.82
C PRO A 57 -18.38 -45.50 -5.44
N MET A 58 -17.59 -44.46 -5.16
CA MET A 58 -17.81 -43.54 -4.04
C MET A 58 -18.09 -42.14 -4.56
N VAL A 59 -19.02 -41.42 -3.91
CA VAL A 59 -19.42 -40.07 -4.30
C VAL A 59 -18.86 -39.04 -3.33
N PHE A 60 -18.23 -38.02 -3.88
CA PHE A 60 -17.75 -36.85 -3.16
C PHE A 60 -18.42 -35.59 -3.67
N PHE A 61 -18.38 -34.54 -2.86
CA PHE A 61 -19.05 -33.28 -3.14
C PHE A 61 -18.08 -32.10 -3.05
N SER A 62 -18.38 -31.03 -3.79
CA SER A 62 -17.73 -29.73 -3.64
C SER A 62 -18.77 -28.61 -3.62
N VAL A 63 -18.53 -27.60 -2.80
CA VAL A 63 -19.42 -26.45 -2.60
C VAL A 63 -18.68 -25.17 -2.92
N ASP A 64 -19.42 -24.19 -3.45
CA ASP A 64 -18.89 -22.85 -3.72
C ASP A 64 -20.01 -21.79 -3.68
N ASN A 65 -19.62 -20.57 -3.28
CA ASN A 65 -20.47 -19.39 -3.19
C ASN A 65 -20.39 -18.57 -4.49
N LYS A 66 -21.55 -18.07 -4.95
CA LYS A 66 -21.62 -17.25 -6.17
C LYS A 66 -22.13 -15.85 -5.88
N ASP A 67 -21.22 -14.88 -6.01
CA ASP A 67 -21.53 -13.45 -6.01
C ASP A 67 -21.77 -12.98 -7.45
N PHE A 68 -23.00 -12.58 -7.78
CA PHE A 68 -23.30 -11.95 -9.05
C PHE A 68 -24.16 -10.70 -8.87
N LEU A 69 -23.79 -9.64 -9.60
CA LEU A 69 -24.66 -8.50 -9.88
C LEU A 69 -25.59 -8.90 -11.03
N CYS A 70 -26.88 -9.07 -10.76
CA CYS A 70 -27.88 -9.26 -11.79
C CYS A 70 -28.25 -7.88 -12.37
N PRO A 71 -28.02 -7.58 -13.66
CA PRO A 71 -28.42 -6.30 -14.22
C PRO A 71 -29.95 -6.25 -14.30
N GLY A 72 -30.59 -5.41 -13.49
CA GLY A 72 -32.03 -5.12 -13.61
C GLY A 72 -32.87 -5.15 -12.34
N THR A 73 -32.29 -5.27 -11.15
CA THR A 73 -33.04 -5.02 -9.90
C THR A 73 -33.11 -3.51 -9.65
N ALA A 74 -34.31 -2.98 -9.40
CA ALA A 74 -34.54 -1.55 -9.19
C ALA A 74 -33.78 -0.94 -7.99
N ASN A 75 -33.20 -1.79 -7.13
CA ASN A 75 -32.55 -1.40 -5.88
C ASN A 75 -31.06 -1.78 -5.80
N GLY A 76 -30.43 -2.28 -6.88
CA GLY A 76 -28.97 -2.53 -6.89
C GLY A 76 -28.43 -3.67 -6.00
N ASN A 77 -29.28 -4.40 -5.26
CA ASN A 77 -28.82 -5.51 -4.41
C ASN A 77 -28.30 -6.69 -5.24
N SER A 78 -27.08 -7.15 -4.91
CA SER A 78 -26.48 -8.38 -5.42
C SER A 78 -27.32 -9.59 -4.99
N GLU A 79 -27.62 -10.49 -5.93
CA GLU A 79 -28.32 -11.73 -5.63
C GLU A 79 -27.32 -12.88 -5.61
N HIS A 80 -27.25 -13.52 -4.45
CA HIS A 80 -26.22 -14.49 -4.13
C HIS A 80 -26.83 -15.88 -3.96
N PHE A 81 -26.20 -16.93 -4.49
CA PHE A 81 -26.69 -18.31 -4.39
C PHE A 81 -25.57 -19.34 -4.18
N LEU A 82 -25.94 -20.54 -3.76
CA LEU A 82 -25.02 -21.63 -3.43
C LEU A 82 -25.03 -22.71 -4.51
N THR A 83 -23.87 -23.29 -4.79
CA THR A 83 -23.74 -24.38 -5.76
C THR A 83 -23.10 -25.61 -5.13
N VAL A 84 -23.60 -26.79 -5.51
CA VAL A 84 -23.04 -28.09 -5.11
C VAL A 84 -22.73 -28.89 -6.37
N GLN A 85 -21.54 -29.49 -6.42
CA GLN A 85 -21.12 -30.39 -7.48
C GLN A 85 -20.80 -31.75 -6.87
N ALA A 86 -21.24 -32.83 -7.52
CA ALA A 86 -20.95 -34.19 -7.11
C ALA A 86 -20.00 -34.85 -8.12
N TYR A 87 -19.14 -35.73 -7.65
CA TYR A 87 -18.26 -36.51 -8.52
C TYR A 87 -18.10 -37.94 -8.02
N ILE A 88 -18.09 -38.87 -8.97
CA ILE A 88 -17.93 -40.29 -8.72
C ILE A 88 -16.46 -40.65 -8.88
N VAL A 89 -15.91 -41.29 -7.86
CA VAL A 89 -14.55 -41.83 -7.85
C VAL A 89 -14.61 -43.35 -7.71
N MET A 90 -13.76 -44.05 -8.47
CA MET A 90 -13.73 -45.52 -8.51
C MET A 90 -12.76 -46.05 -7.45
N VAL A 91 -13.25 -46.92 -6.56
CA VAL A 91 -12.46 -47.45 -5.45
C VAL A 91 -11.57 -48.63 -5.87
N ASP A 92 -12.01 -49.43 -6.86
CA ASP A 92 -11.24 -50.56 -7.35
C ASP A 92 -10.78 -50.28 -8.78
N GLY A 93 -9.46 -50.22 -8.97
CA GLY A 93 -8.77 -50.01 -10.25
C GLY A 93 -8.93 -51.15 -11.26
N THR A 94 -10.11 -51.76 -11.34
CA THR A 94 -10.43 -52.73 -12.39
C THR A 94 -10.29 -52.05 -13.75
N GLU A 95 -9.19 -52.40 -14.43
CA GLU A 95 -9.01 -52.19 -15.86
C GLU A 95 -10.29 -52.61 -16.57
N GLU A 96 -10.73 -51.77 -17.50
CA GLU A 96 -11.90 -52.01 -18.34
C GLU A 96 -11.95 -53.47 -18.82
N GLY A 97 -12.85 -54.25 -18.24
CA GLY A 97 -13.43 -55.39 -18.93
C GLY A 97 -14.28 -54.86 -20.09
N GLY A 98 -13.63 -54.40 -21.17
CA GLY A 98 -14.16 -54.23 -22.54
C GLY A 98 -15.48 -53.45 -22.75
N GLY A 99 -16.10 -52.91 -21.72
CA GLY A 99 -17.33 -52.16 -21.79
C GLY A 99 -17.00 -50.68 -21.81
N ARG A 100 -17.15 -50.03 -22.97
CA ARG A 100 -17.30 -48.56 -23.00
C ARG A 100 -18.27 -48.18 -21.87
N PRO A 101 -18.03 -47.11 -21.08
CA PRO A 101 -19.08 -46.56 -20.25
C PRO A 101 -20.24 -46.33 -21.21
N CYS A 102 -21.32 -47.11 -21.01
CA CYS A 102 -22.44 -47.09 -21.92
C CYS A 102 -22.93 -45.65 -21.87
N GLU A 103 -22.71 -44.85 -22.93
CA GLU A 103 -23.49 -43.65 -23.14
C GLU A 103 -24.93 -44.13 -23.00
N PRO A 104 -25.67 -43.75 -21.94
CA PRO A 104 -26.96 -44.33 -21.70
C PRO A 104 -27.81 -44.01 -22.92
N ARG A 105 -28.05 -45.02 -23.76
CA ARG A 105 -29.10 -44.95 -24.77
C ARG A 105 -30.39 -44.90 -23.96
N LEU A 106 -30.82 -43.68 -23.64
CA LEU A 106 -32.09 -43.39 -23.00
C LEU A 106 -33.22 -43.86 -23.92
N ASN A 107 -33.62 -45.12 -23.77
CA ASN A 107 -34.84 -45.69 -24.33
C ASN A 107 -35.91 -45.87 -23.23
N ALA A 108 -36.08 -44.86 -22.37
CA ALA A 108 -37.19 -44.81 -21.44
C ALA A 108 -38.12 -43.64 -21.82
N LYS A 109 -39.41 -43.92 -22.02
CA LYS A 109 -40.45 -42.90 -22.11
C LYS A 109 -40.51 -42.15 -20.77
N LEU A 110 -39.95 -40.94 -20.73
CA LEU A 110 -39.88 -40.07 -19.55
C LEU A 110 -41.11 -39.17 -19.43
N GLN A 111 -41.55 -38.94 -18.18
CA GLN A 111 -42.66 -38.05 -17.82
C GLN A 111 -42.33 -36.57 -18.08
N ARG A 112 -43.37 -35.77 -18.36
CA ARG A 112 -43.32 -34.47 -19.08
C ARG A 112 -43.06 -33.21 -18.22
N LYS A 113 -42.59 -33.29 -16.97
CA LYS A 113 -42.36 -32.10 -16.12
C LYS A 113 -40.92 -32.02 -15.62
N ALA A 114 -40.30 -30.83 -15.78
CA ALA A 114 -39.04 -30.51 -15.10
C ALA A 114 -39.31 -30.36 -13.59
N PRO A 115 -38.42 -30.82 -12.70
CA PRO A 115 -38.57 -30.63 -11.25
C PRO A 115 -38.55 -29.13 -10.89
N SER A 116 -39.23 -28.75 -9.81
CA SER A 116 -39.09 -27.42 -9.17
C SER A 116 -37.67 -27.27 -8.59
N PRO A 117 -37.23 -26.08 -8.13
CA PRO A 117 -36.17 -26.02 -7.11
C PRO A 117 -36.52 -27.01 -6.02
N ASN A 118 -35.54 -27.71 -5.44
CA ASN A 118 -35.84 -28.51 -4.26
C ASN A 118 -36.37 -27.54 -3.22
N ASP A 119 -37.63 -27.72 -2.81
CA ASP A 119 -38.06 -27.29 -1.49
C ASP A 119 -37.24 -28.15 -0.52
N VAL A 120 -35.98 -27.74 -0.26
CA VAL A 120 -35.12 -28.42 0.71
C VAL A 120 -35.78 -28.18 2.04
N GLU A 121 -36.30 -29.25 2.65
CA GLU A 121 -36.80 -29.20 4.01
C GLU A 121 -35.57 -29.01 4.92
N VAL A 122 -35.25 -27.75 5.23
CA VAL A 122 -34.00 -27.40 5.92
C VAL A 122 -34.09 -27.85 7.38
N THR A 123 -33.24 -28.80 7.75
CA THR A 123 -33.04 -29.13 9.17
C THR A 123 -32.11 -28.10 9.80
N HIS A 124 -32.52 -27.47 10.90
CA HIS A 124 -31.68 -26.50 11.60
C HIS A 124 -30.63 -27.18 12.47
N TYR A 125 -29.35 -26.86 12.24
CA TYR A 125 -28.24 -27.36 13.06
C TYR A 125 -27.72 -26.28 14.00
N THR A 126 -27.64 -26.59 15.30
CA THR A 126 -27.14 -25.67 16.33
C THR A 126 -25.62 -25.54 16.27
N ALA A 127 -25.14 -24.33 15.96
CA ALA A 127 -23.72 -23.99 16.04
C ALA A 127 -23.34 -23.76 17.51
N SER A 128 -22.51 -24.63 18.09
CA SER A 128 -22.16 -24.54 19.50
C SER A 128 -20.65 -24.49 19.75
N LYS A 129 -19.82 -25.20 18.98
CA LYS A 129 -18.35 -25.20 19.04
C LYS A 129 -17.71 -25.63 17.70
N MET A 130 -16.55 -25.08 17.35
CA MET A 130 -15.77 -25.46 16.16
C MET A 130 -14.74 -26.58 16.45
N VAL A 131 -14.99 -27.41 17.47
CA VAL A 131 -14.04 -28.45 17.92
C VAL A 131 -14.48 -29.78 17.30
N PRO A 132 -13.66 -30.39 16.42
CA PRO A 132 -13.94 -31.74 15.96
C PRO A 132 -14.03 -32.72 17.16
N PRO A 133 -15.00 -33.64 17.17
CA PRO A 133 -15.08 -34.66 18.22
C PRO A 133 -13.80 -35.51 18.29
N GLU A 134 -13.43 -35.93 19.52
CA GLU A 134 -12.34 -36.88 19.81
C GLU A 134 -10.87 -36.41 19.64
N LEU A 135 -10.62 -35.10 19.60
CA LEU A 135 -9.27 -34.48 19.55
C LEU A 135 -8.45 -34.53 20.88
N ASN A 136 -8.56 -35.61 21.67
CA ASN A 136 -8.08 -35.63 23.05
C ASN A 136 -6.57 -35.97 23.23
N THR A 137 -5.83 -36.28 22.16
CA THR A 137 -4.39 -36.63 22.22
C THR A 137 -3.68 -36.34 20.89
N PRO A 138 -2.42 -35.86 20.89
CA PRO A 138 -1.60 -35.75 19.68
C PRO A 138 -1.44 -37.10 18.98
N CYS A 139 -1.60 -37.13 17.66
CA CYS A 139 -1.35 -38.33 16.85
C CYS A 139 0.04 -38.22 16.22
N ASP A 140 1.02 -38.92 16.79
CA ASP A 140 2.37 -39.00 16.25
C ASP A 140 2.39 -39.98 15.07
N MET A 141 2.39 -39.42 13.86
CA MET A 141 2.79 -40.15 12.66
C MET A 141 4.30 -40.05 12.54
N ALA A 142 5.01 -41.15 12.24
CA ALA A 142 6.43 -41.10 11.95
C ALA A 142 6.66 -40.14 10.77
N ALA A 143 7.50 -39.12 10.95
CA ALA A 143 7.78 -38.12 9.94
C ALA A 143 8.84 -38.64 8.95
N PRO A 144 8.52 -38.83 7.66
CA PRO A 144 9.49 -38.79 6.57
C PRO A 144 10.10 -37.39 6.49
N ASP A 145 11.31 -37.29 5.92
CA ASP A 145 11.99 -36.03 5.66
C ASP A 145 11.33 -35.26 4.50
N VAL A 146 10.20 -34.61 4.78
CA VAL A 146 9.37 -33.93 3.77
C VAL A 146 10.07 -32.67 3.25
N GLU A 147 10.80 -31.96 4.11
CA GLU A 147 11.61 -30.81 3.68
C GLU A 147 12.70 -31.29 2.71
N GLY A 148 13.39 -32.39 3.02
CA GLY A 148 14.37 -33.01 2.14
C GLY A 148 13.79 -33.47 0.80
N VAL A 149 12.61 -34.11 0.81
CA VAL A 149 11.93 -34.60 -0.41
C VAL A 149 11.39 -33.45 -1.26
N ALA A 150 10.78 -32.42 -0.65
CA ALA A 150 10.31 -31.24 -1.37
C ALA A 150 11.47 -30.46 -2.00
N ALA A 151 12.57 -30.31 -1.26
CA ALA A 151 13.82 -29.75 -1.77
C ALA A 151 14.36 -30.61 -2.93
N GLN A 152 14.33 -31.94 -2.81
CA GLN A 152 14.78 -32.86 -3.86
C GLN A 152 14.00 -32.68 -5.16
N ASP A 153 12.66 -32.69 -5.10
CA ASP A 153 11.79 -32.59 -6.27
C ASP A 153 11.92 -31.23 -6.97
N GLY A 154 11.92 -30.15 -6.21
CA GLY A 154 12.07 -28.80 -6.75
C GLY A 154 13.45 -28.59 -7.37
N ARG A 155 14.52 -29.00 -6.67
CA ARG A 155 15.90 -28.84 -7.14
C ARG A 155 16.21 -29.78 -8.32
N ALA A 156 15.61 -30.97 -8.38
CA ALA A 156 15.68 -31.85 -9.54
C ALA A 156 15.05 -31.21 -10.78
N TRP A 157 13.89 -30.55 -10.62
CA TRP A 157 13.27 -29.79 -11.70
C TRP A 157 14.13 -28.60 -12.13
N ALA A 158 14.68 -27.83 -11.18
CA ALA A 158 15.58 -26.73 -11.49
C ALA A 158 16.84 -27.21 -12.22
N ALA A 159 17.44 -28.33 -11.79
CA ALA A 159 18.59 -28.95 -12.45
C ALA A 159 18.23 -29.49 -13.86
N ALA A 160 16.98 -29.90 -14.08
CA ALA A 160 16.48 -30.25 -15.41
C ALA A 160 16.36 -29.02 -16.33
N SER A 161 16.24 -27.81 -15.77
CA SER A 161 16.31 -26.60 -16.56
C SER A 161 17.76 -26.30 -16.92
N ARG A 162 18.11 -26.44 -18.20
CA ARG A 162 19.42 -26.05 -18.73
C ARG A 162 19.54 -24.52 -18.72
N PHE A 163 19.95 -24.00 -17.58
CA PHE A 163 20.08 -22.59 -17.17
C PHE A 163 21.01 -21.70 -18.07
N SER A 164 21.33 -22.14 -19.29
CA SER A 164 22.30 -21.46 -20.18
C SER A 164 22.09 -21.64 -21.69
N HIS A 165 21.03 -22.30 -22.17
CA HIS A 165 20.85 -22.56 -23.61
C HIS A 165 19.57 -21.95 -24.23
N GLU A 166 19.69 -21.51 -25.49
CA GLU A 166 18.69 -20.82 -26.33
C GLU A 166 17.29 -21.48 -26.41
N GLU A 167 17.12 -22.71 -25.92
CA GLU A 167 15.86 -23.46 -25.98
C GLU A 167 14.97 -23.35 -24.72
N GLY A 168 15.50 -22.85 -23.60
CA GLY A 168 14.76 -22.69 -22.35
C GLY A 168 14.43 -23.99 -21.61
N GLY A 169 14.25 -23.90 -20.29
CA GLY A 169 13.96 -25.02 -19.41
C GLY A 169 12.67 -25.77 -19.72
N VAL A 170 12.55 -26.98 -19.14
CA VAL A 170 11.30 -27.75 -19.17
C VAL A 170 10.34 -27.15 -18.14
N ASP A 171 9.20 -26.60 -18.56
CA ASP A 171 8.14 -26.11 -17.66
C ASP A 171 7.78 -27.15 -16.58
N PHE A 172 7.60 -26.72 -15.33
CA PHE A 172 7.34 -27.58 -14.17
C PHE A 172 6.23 -28.62 -14.43
N LYS A 173 5.09 -28.19 -15.00
CA LYS A 173 3.98 -29.12 -15.24
C LYS A 173 4.37 -30.19 -16.24
N THR A 174 5.19 -29.82 -17.23
CA THR A 174 5.73 -30.74 -18.22
C THR A 174 6.73 -31.70 -17.61
N PHE A 175 7.63 -31.22 -16.75
CA PHE A 175 8.57 -32.05 -16.00
C PHE A 175 7.84 -33.04 -15.08
N ALA A 176 6.92 -32.54 -14.24
CA ALA A 176 6.13 -33.37 -13.33
C ALA A 176 5.32 -34.44 -14.07
N THR A 177 4.68 -34.09 -15.21
CA THR A 177 3.97 -35.07 -16.06
C THR A 177 4.90 -36.19 -16.54
N ARG A 178 6.18 -35.90 -16.79
CA ARG A 178 7.14 -36.91 -17.24
C ARG A 178 7.66 -37.77 -16.08
N ALA A 179 7.79 -37.17 -14.90
CA ALA A 179 8.26 -37.81 -13.67
C ALA A 179 7.24 -38.82 -13.10
N CYS A 180 5.93 -38.56 -13.17
CA CYS A 180 4.89 -39.45 -12.64
C CYS A 180 4.88 -40.84 -13.31
N GLU A 181 4.52 -41.89 -12.55
CA GLU A 181 4.36 -43.26 -13.04
C GLU A 181 3.18 -43.43 -14.03
N ASP A 182 3.16 -44.52 -14.81
CA ASP A 182 2.12 -44.77 -15.82
C ASP A 182 1.06 -45.72 -15.23
N HIS A 183 0.13 -45.17 -14.46
CA HIS A 183 -1.07 -45.90 -14.06
C HIS A 183 -2.17 -45.56 -15.07
N GLY A 184 -2.69 -46.55 -15.79
CA GLY A 184 -3.76 -46.36 -16.77
C GLY A 184 -5.04 -45.82 -16.11
N SER A 185 -5.12 -44.52 -15.86
CA SER A 185 -6.13 -43.96 -14.97
C SER A 185 -7.47 -43.76 -15.69
N THR A 186 -8.54 -44.25 -15.08
CA THR A 186 -9.93 -43.95 -15.46
C THR A 186 -10.28 -42.48 -15.14
N ARG A 187 -11.13 -41.88 -15.98
CA ARG A 187 -11.60 -40.50 -15.75
C ARG A 187 -12.70 -40.49 -14.72
N ASP A 188 -12.64 -39.55 -13.79
CA ASP A 188 -13.71 -39.34 -12.82
C ASP A 188 -14.93 -38.68 -13.49
N LEU A 189 -16.13 -39.04 -13.01
CA LEU A 189 -17.39 -38.51 -13.55
C LEU A 189 -17.86 -37.33 -12.70
N ILE A 190 -18.20 -36.22 -13.37
CA ILE A 190 -18.59 -34.97 -12.71
C ILE A 190 -20.07 -34.67 -13.02
N PHE A 191 -20.84 -34.36 -11.98
CA PHE A 191 -22.27 -34.07 -12.03
C PHE A 191 -22.56 -32.71 -11.39
N THR A 192 -23.16 -31.80 -12.14
CA THR A 192 -23.64 -30.52 -11.61
C THR A 192 -25.03 -30.70 -10.99
N LEU A 193 -25.16 -30.46 -9.68
CA LEU A 193 -26.44 -30.54 -8.98
C LEU A 193 -27.23 -29.22 -9.15
N PRO A 194 -28.53 -29.20 -8.82
CA PRO A 194 -29.31 -27.97 -8.75
C PRO A 194 -28.67 -26.95 -7.79
N ALA A 195 -28.75 -25.65 -8.13
CA ALA A 195 -28.33 -24.59 -7.23
C ALA A 195 -29.29 -24.47 -6.04
N LEU A 196 -28.79 -24.05 -4.88
CA LEU A 196 -29.58 -23.79 -3.69
C LEU A 196 -29.82 -22.27 -3.59
N ASP A 197 -31.08 -21.86 -3.53
CA ASP A 197 -31.51 -20.46 -3.48
C ASP A 197 -31.46 -19.91 -2.04
N PHE A 198 -30.26 -19.86 -1.49
CA PHE A 198 -29.98 -19.27 -0.18
C PHE A 198 -28.84 -18.26 -0.30
N PRO A 199 -28.87 -17.16 0.47
CA PRO A 199 -27.73 -16.25 0.54
C PRO A 199 -26.48 -17.03 1.01
N PRO A 200 -25.31 -16.86 0.35
CA PRO A 200 -24.04 -17.38 0.79
C PRO A 200 -23.77 -17.02 2.22
N ARG A 201 -23.15 -17.97 2.92
CA ARG A 201 -22.74 -17.80 4.33
C ARG A 201 -23.89 -17.57 5.30
N SER A 202 -25.14 -17.57 4.84
CA SER A 202 -26.30 -17.55 5.73
C SER A 202 -26.39 -18.88 6.48
N SER A 203 -26.81 -18.83 7.74
CA SER A 203 -27.04 -20.04 8.54
C SER A 203 -27.96 -21.02 7.80
N ALA A 204 -29.05 -20.52 7.20
CA ALA A 204 -29.98 -21.33 6.42
C ALA A 204 -29.32 -21.95 5.17
N GLY A 205 -28.44 -21.22 4.49
CA GLY A 205 -27.66 -21.75 3.38
C GLY A 205 -26.73 -22.90 3.77
N THR A 206 -26.02 -22.76 4.90
CA THR A 206 -25.18 -23.84 5.45
C THR A 206 -26.02 -25.06 5.85
N ASP A 207 -27.18 -24.86 6.48
CA ASP A 207 -28.11 -25.94 6.82
C ASP A 207 -28.64 -26.66 5.57
N ALA A 208 -28.94 -25.90 4.50
CA ALA A 208 -29.40 -26.42 3.23
C ALA A 208 -28.32 -27.26 2.52
N ILE A 209 -27.04 -26.85 2.58
CA ILE A 209 -25.91 -27.65 2.08
C ILE A 209 -25.83 -28.98 2.81
N ILE A 210 -25.83 -28.95 4.15
CA ILE A 210 -25.73 -30.17 4.98
C ILE A 210 -26.92 -31.10 4.69
N SER A 211 -28.15 -30.59 4.72
CA SER A 211 -29.36 -31.37 4.45
C SER A 211 -29.31 -32.02 3.06
N THR A 212 -28.90 -31.25 2.05
CA THR A 212 -28.77 -31.75 0.66
C THR A 212 -27.76 -32.89 0.56
N VAL A 213 -26.59 -32.77 1.21
CA VAL A 213 -25.55 -33.81 1.17
C VAL A 213 -26.02 -35.07 1.90
N LEU A 214 -26.61 -34.96 3.09
CA LEU A 214 -27.10 -36.10 3.87
C LEU A 214 -28.21 -36.85 3.14
N ASP A 215 -29.15 -36.13 2.53
CA ASP A 215 -30.22 -36.74 1.73
C ASP A 215 -29.68 -37.51 0.53
N LEU A 216 -28.62 -37.00 -0.10
CA LEU A 216 -27.95 -37.67 -1.20
C LEU A 216 -27.20 -38.91 -0.73
N LEU A 217 -26.50 -38.85 0.41
CA LEU A 217 -25.83 -40.02 1.01
C LEU A 217 -26.81 -41.16 1.29
N LYS A 218 -27.97 -40.83 1.87
CA LYS A 218 -29.04 -41.79 2.13
C LYS A 218 -29.56 -42.44 0.85
N GLN A 219 -29.80 -41.66 -0.19
CA GLN A 219 -30.24 -42.18 -1.50
C GLN A 219 -29.15 -42.98 -2.23
N LEU A 220 -27.89 -42.61 -2.01
CA LEU A 220 -26.71 -43.30 -2.53
C LEU A 220 -26.34 -44.52 -1.70
N ASN A 221 -26.98 -44.78 -0.55
CA ASN A 221 -26.58 -45.85 0.38
C ASN A 221 -25.06 -45.85 0.62
N GLN A 222 -24.55 -44.68 1.04
CA GLN A 222 -23.15 -44.42 1.37
C GLN A 222 -23.09 -43.76 2.75
N ASP A 223 -22.27 -44.31 3.65
CA ASP A 223 -22.29 -43.92 5.06
C ASP A 223 -21.55 -42.61 5.31
N SER A 224 -20.54 -42.29 4.50
CA SER A 224 -19.78 -41.04 4.63
C SER A 224 -19.27 -40.50 3.30
N CYS A 225 -18.98 -39.20 3.23
CA CYS A 225 -18.32 -38.57 2.07
C CYS A 225 -17.35 -37.47 2.46
N MET A 226 -16.57 -37.05 1.47
CA MET A 226 -15.79 -35.83 1.52
C MET A 226 -16.55 -34.66 0.89
N LEU A 227 -16.54 -33.52 1.59
CA LEU A 227 -17.13 -32.26 1.15
C LEU A 227 -16.04 -31.20 1.01
N PHE A 228 -15.69 -30.87 -0.23
CA PHE A 228 -14.60 -29.93 -0.54
C PHE A 228 -15.12 -28.50 -0.66
N CYS A 229 -14.45 -27.57 0.01
CA CYS A 229 -14.85 -26.16 0.04
C CYS A 229 -13.63 -25.25 0.20
N ASP A 230 -13.76 -23.98 -0.15
CA ASP A 230 -12.69 -23.01 0.10
C ASP A 230 -12.49 -22.76 1.61
N GLY A 231 -11.53 -21.92 1.99
CA GLY A 231 -11.26 -21.67 3.41
C GLY A 231 -12.40 -20.96 4.17
N VAL A 232 -13.21 -20.13 3.50
CA VAL A 232 -14.29 -19.37 4.15
C VAL A 232 -15.48 -20.28 4.39
N GLU A 233 -15.87 -21.02 3.36
CA GLU A 233 -16.96 -21.99 3.40
C GLU A 233 -16.64 -23.13 4.37
N TYR A 234 -15.39 -23.59 4.41
CA TYR A 234 -14.94 -24.57 5.40
C TYR A 234 -15.19 -24.06 6.81
N ALA A 235 -14.87 -22.80 7.10
CA ALA A 235 -15.05 -22.24 8.42
C ALA A 235 -16.53 -22.14 8.83
N ASP A 236 -17.39 -21.71 7.91
CA ASP A 236 -18.83 -21.59 8.16
C ASP A 236 -19.49 -22.98 8.33
N LEU A 237 -19.09 -23.99 7.53
CA LEU A 237 -19.57 -25.37 7.64
C LEU A 237 -19.05 -26.08 8.90
N ALA A 238 -17.79 -25.88 9.26
CA ALA A 238 -17.16 -26.52 10.41
C ALA A 238 -17.86 -26.17 11.74
N LEU A 239 -18.45 -24.99 11.87
CA LEU A 239 -19.24 -24.61 13.05
C LEU A 239 -20.46 -25.52 13.27
N LYS A 240 -21.01 -26.12 12.20
CA LYS A 240 -22.19 -26.98 12.27
C LYS A 240 -21.83 -28.45 12.20
N VAL A 241 -20.95 -28.82 11.26
CA VAL A 241 -20.50 -30.20 11.06
C VAL A 241 -19.72 -30.71 12.27
N HIS A 242 -18.80 -29.91 12.84
CA HIS A 242 -18.02 -30.35 14.01
C HIS A 242 -18.79 -30.23 15.33
N SER A 243 -19.85 -29.43 15.39
CA SER A 243 -20.73 -29.34 16.57
C SER A 243 -21.69 -30.52 16.69
N ASN A 244 -21.85 -31.33 15.65
CA ASN A 244 -22.82 -32.41 15.61
C ASN A 244 -22.13 -33.72 15.19
N ASP A 245 -21.91 -34.61 16.16
CA ASP A 245 -21.21 -35.89 15.96
C ASP A 245 -21.85 -36.78 14.88
N GLU A 246 -23.18 -36.74 14.71
CA GLU A 246 -23.87 -37.54 13.68
C GLU A 246 -23.61 -37.02 12.27
N VAL A 247 -23.62 -35.69 12.10
CA VAL A 247 -23.27 -35.04 10.84
C VAL A 247 -21.78 -35.20 10.56
N GLY A 248 -20.93 -35.01 11.57
CA GLY A 248 -19.47 -35.12 11.47
C GLY A 248 -18.94 -36.53 11.23
N ARG A 249 -19.73 -37.58 11.45
CA ARG A 249 -19.42 -38.98 11.03
C ARG A 249 -19.76 -39.27 9.57
N GLN A 250 -20.70 -38.51 9.00
CA GLN A 250 -21.16 -38.69 7.61
C GLN A 250 -20.46 -37.72 6.66
N ILE A 251 -20.07 -36.53 7.12
CA ILE A 251 -19.44 -35.50 6.30
C ILE A 251 -18.04 -35.19 6.84
N PHE A 252 -17.04 -35.58 6.06
CA PHE A 252 -15.66 -35.14 6.24
C PHE A 252 -15.43 -33.84 5.47
N LEU A 253 -15.17 -32.74 6.17
CA LEU A 253 -14.84 -31.45 5.55
C LEU A 253 -13.40 -31.47 5.00
N ALA A 254 -13.26 -31.11 3.72
CA ALA A 254 -11.99 -31.08 3.03
C ALA A 254 -11.66 -29.69 2.50
N LEU A 255 -10.45 -29.20 2.83
CA LEU A 255 -10.01 -27.88 2.41
C LEU A 255 -9.63 -27.90 0.92
N GLY A 256 -10.13 -26.92 0.17
CA GLY A 256 -9.88 -26.75 -1.26
C GLY A 256 -8.42 -26.46 -1.55
N GLY A 257 -7.76 -27.38 -2.28
CA GLY A 257 -6.32 -27.28 -2.55
C GLY A 257 -5.93 -26.12 -3.46
N PHE A 258 -6.82 -25.63 -4.33
CA PHE A 258 -6.54 -24.47 -5.16
C PHE A 258 -6.51 -23.18 -4.36
N HIS A 259 -7.52 -22.93 -3.53
CA HIS A 259 -7.54 -21.74 -2.68
C HIS A 259 -6.47 -21.79 -1.57
N LEU A 260 -6.14 -22.99 -1.06
CA LEU A 260 -4.98 -23.18 -0.18
C LEU A 260 -3.69 -22.74 -0.87
N CYS A 261 -3.43 -23.19 -2.09
CA CYS A 261 -2.24 -22.75 -2.85
C CYS A 261 -2.26 -21.24 -3.14
N GLN A 262 -3.44 -20.62 -3.34
CA GLN A 262 -3.54 -19.15 -3.47
C GLN A 262 -3.14 -18.45 -2.19
N ALA A 263 -3.58 -18.94 -1.03
CA ALA A 263 -3.20 -18.41 0.27
C ALA A 263 -1.69 -18.51 0.50
N VAL A 264 -1.09 -19.67 0.16
CA VAL A 264 0.35 -19.92 0.25
C VAL A 264 1.16 -18.97 -0.64
N MET A 265 0.82 -18.84 -1.93
CA MET A 265 1.49 -17.89 -2.82
C MET A 265 1.31 -16.43 -2.38
N GLY A 266 0.14 -16.09 -1.85
CA GLY A 266 -0.09 -14.79 -1.24
C GLY A 266 0.77 -14.54 0.00
N SER A 267 1.10 -15.58 0.77
CA SER A 267 2.01 -15.50 1.92
C SER A 267 3.47 -15.38 1.51
N LEU A 268 3.90 -16.08 0.45
CA LEU A 268 5.22 -15.87 -0.17
C LEU A 268 5.39 -14.39 -0.53
N GLY A 269 4.35 -13.77 -1.10
CA GLY A 269 4.35 -12.33 -1.36
C GLY A 269 4.46 -11.49 -0.08
N THR A 270 3.74 -11.82 0.99
CA THR A 270 3.83 -11.07 2.26
C THR A 270 5.24 -11.08 2.84
N VAL A 271 5.92 -12.23 2.85
CA VAL A 271 7.23 -12.39 3.48
C VAL A 271 8.35 -11.84 2.58
N PHE A 272 8.40 -12.25 1.31
CA PHE A 272 9.60 -12.07 0.48
C PHE A 272 9.56 -10.88 -0.49
N LYS A 273 8.38 -10.37 -0.88
CA LYS A 273 8.29 -9.36 -1.97
C LYS A 273 9.08 -8.09 -1.67
N SER A 274 9.07 -7.67 -0.40
CA SER A 274 9.55 -6.35 0.03
C SER A 274 11.06 -6.28 0.18
N ALA A 275 11.76 -7.43 0.23
CA ALA A 275 13.21 -7.51 0.25
C ALA A 275 13.86 -7.28 -1.13
N GLY A 276 13.07 -6.91 -2.14
CA GLY A 276 13.54 -6.48 -3.45
C GLY A 276 13.13 -7.38 -4.61
N LEU A 277 12.48 -8.53 -4.37
CA LEU A 277 11.92 -9.36 -5.45
C LEU A 277 10.93 -8.59 -6.32
N GLN A 278 10.07 -7.76 -5.71
CA GLN A 278 9.12 -6.95 -6.47
C GLN A 278 9.85 -6.01 -7.44
N SER A 279 10.90 -5.32 -6.96
CA SER A 279 11.69 -4.41 -7.79
C SER A 279 12.41 -5.13 -8.93
N VAL A 280 12.97 -6.32 -8.68
CA VAL A 280 13.62 -7.12 -9.74
C VAL A 280 12.63 -7.50 -10.85
N VAL A 281 11.42 -7.90 -10.48
CA VAL A 281 10.36 -8.29 -11.43
C VAL A 281 9.84 -7.08 -12.22
N GLU A 282 9.75 -5.92 -11.59
CA GLU A 282 9.37 -4.66 -12.24
C GLU A 282 10.47 -4.16 -13.18
N ASP A 283 11.73 -4.12 -12.72
CA ASP A 283 12.88 -3.63 -13.49
C ASP A 283 13.24 -4.56 -14.67
N SER A 284 12.99 -5.86 -14.55
CA SER A 284 13.14 -6.83 -15.67
C SER A 284 12.07 -6.66 -16.76
N GLY A 285 10.98 -5.93 -16.47
CA GLY A 285 9.85 -5.76 -17.39
C GLY A 285 9.02 -7.02 -17.61
N VAL A 286 9.16 -8.05 -16.78
CA VAL A 286 8.35 -9.28 -16.86
C VAL A 286 6.89 -8.99 -16.47
N LEU A 287 6.68 -8.17 -15.44
CA LEU A 287 5.36 -7.65 -15.04
C LEU A 287 5.46 -6.15 -14.75
N GLY A 288 4.47 -5.37 -15.21
CA GLY A 288 4.34 -3.97 -14.81
C GLY A 288 3.84 -3.81 -13.36
N GLU A 289 4.09 -2.67 -12.73
CA GLU A 289 3.87 -2.41 -11.29
C GLU A 289 2.50 -2.89 -10.76
N ALA A 290 1.40 -2.47 -11.39
CA ALA A 290 0.05 -2.86 -10.96
C ALA A 290 -0.19 -4.38 -11.08
N THR A 291 0.40 -5.01 -12.09
CA THR A 291 0.28 -6.47 -12.30
C THR A 291 1.19 -7.23 -11.34
N CYS A 292 2.35 -6.67 -10.99
CA CYS A 292 3.29 -7.22 -10.03
C CYS A 292 2.64 -7.33 -8.63
N LYS A 293 2.00 -6.24 -8.17
CA LYS A 293 1.21 -6.24 -6.92
C LYS A 293 0.10 -7.31 -6.92
N GLN A 294 -0.60 -7.48 -8.04
CA GLN A 294 -1.65 -8.52 -8.18
C GLN A 294 -1.07 -9.95 -8.16
N ALA A 295 0.14 -10.16 -8.71
CA ALA A 295 0.79 -11.46 -8.73
C ALA A 295 1.31 -11.87 -7.34
N PHE A 296 2.02 -10.99 -6.63
CA PHE A 296 2.49 -11.27 -5.26
C PHE A 296 1.36 -11.40 -4.23
N SER A 297 0.21 -10.74 -4.44
CA SER A 297 -0.99 -10.93 -3.61
C SER A 297 -1.87 -12.12 -4.04
N CYS A 298 -1.47 -12.84 -5.10
CA CYS A 298 -2.18 -13.99 -5.69
C CYS A 298 -3.65 -13.72 -6.09
N ARG A 299 -3.99 -12.49 -6.50
CA ARG A 299 -5.32 -12.16 -7.08
C ARG A 299 -5.57 -12.86 -8.43
N HIS A 300 -4.50 -13.29 -9.10
CA HIS A 300 -4.57 -14.03 -10.35
C HIS A 300 -3.66 -15.26 -10.30
N TRP A 301 -4.26 -16.44 -10.11
CA TRP A 301 -3.58 -17.73 -9.99
C TRP A 301 -2.49 -17.96 -11.05
N ASP A 302 -2.85 -17.90 -12.35
CA ASP A 302 -1.92 -18.22 -13.43
C ASP A 302 -0.70 -17.29 -13.46
N ARG A 303 -0.88 -16.01 -13.06
CA ARG A 303 0.22 -15.04 -13.01
C ARG A 303 1.12 -15.28 -11.80
N ALA A 304 0.54 -15.52 -10.64
CA ALA A 304 1.27 -15.78 -9.41
C ALA A 304 2.07 -17.09 -9.49
N PHE A 305 1.45 -18.16 -10.00
CA PHE A 305 2.11 -19.45 -10.19
C PHE A 305 3.27 -19.35 -11.18
N ARG A 306 3.05 -18.67 -12.32
CA ARG A 306 4.11 -18.41 -13.30
C ARG A 306 5.25 -17.57 -12.71
N LEU A 307 4.94 -16.53 -11.96
CA LEU A 307 5.96 -15.68 -11.36
C LEU A 307 6.87 -16.47 -10.41
N ASN A 308 6.28 -17.23 -9.48
CA ASN A 308 7.06 -18.01 -8.52
C ASN A 308 7.88 -19.11 -9.21
N THR A 309 7.34 -19.77 -10.25
CA THR A 309 8.10 -20.77 -11.02
C THR A 309 9.27 -20.16 -11.80
N LEU A 310 9.10 -18.98 -12.40
CA LEU A 310 10.19 -18.25 -13.06
C LEU A 310 11.28 -17.81 -12.06
N LEU A 311 10.88 -17.23 -10.93
CA LEU A 311 11.84 -16.82 -9.88
C LEU A 311 12.58 -18.02 -9.31
N TYR A 312 11.88 -19.14 -9.09
CA TYR A 312 12.47 -20.39 -8.63
C TYR A 312 13.53 -20.90 -9.60
N GLU A 313 13.18 -20.98 -10.90
CA GLU A 313 14.09 -21.46 -11.94
C GLU A 313 15.33 -20.56 -12.06
N VAL A 314 15.15 -19.23 -12.00
CA VAL A 314 16.28 -18.29 -12.10
C VAL A 314 17.21 -18.39 -10.89
N LEU A 315 16.65 -18.38 -9.68
CA LEU A 315 17.44 -18.38 -8.44
C LEU A 315 18.09 -19.75 -8.17
N CYS A 316 17.37 -20.86 -8.35
CA CYS A 316 17.95 -22.20 -8.18
C CYS A 316 19.02 -22.49 -9.22
N GLY A 317 18.82 -22.09 -10.49
CA GLY A 317 19.82 -22.32 -11.53
C GLY A 317 21.12 -21.55 -11.27
N ASP A 318 21.02 -20.36 -10.71
CA ASP A 318 22.17 -19.57 -10.29
C ASP A 318 22.95 -20.21 -9.12
N LEU A 319 22.22 -20.72 -8.10
CA LEU A 319 22.83 -21.52 -7.03
C LEU A 319 23.53 -22.77 -7.56
N TYR A 320 22.88 -23.46 -8.49
CA TYR A 320 23.43 -24.66 -9.12
C TYR A 320 24.74 -24.36 -9.85
N GLN A 321 24.80 -23.27 -10.62
CA GLN A 321 26.05 -22.86 -11.29
C GLN A 321 27.17 -22.57 -10.28
N ARG A 322 26.88 -21.79 -9.23
CA ARG A 322 27.85 -21.51 -8.15
C ARG A 322 28.37 -22.79 -7.50
N TRP A 323 27.49 -23.77 -7.26
CA TRP A 323 27.90 -25.05 -6.70
C TRP A 323 28.77 -25.85 -7.67
N VAL A 324 28.40 -25.94 -8.95
CA VAL A 324 29.20 -26.65 -9.97
C VAL A 324 30.60 -26.05 -10.12
N GLU A 325 30.74 -24.73 -9.98
CA GLU A 325 32.04 -24.04 -9.97
C GLU A 325 32.93 -24.45 -8.78
N THR A 326 32.35 -24.92 -7.66
CA THR A 326 33.11 -25.44 -6.51
C THR A 326 33.56 -26.90 -6.67
N ILE A 327 33.04 -27.63 -7.66
CA ILE A 327 33.39 -29.04 -7.89
C ILE A 327 34.72 -29.13 -8.63
N GLU A 328 35.71 -29.81 -8.06
CA GLU A 328 37.00 -30.07 -8.73
C GLU A 328 37.00 -31.37 -9.56
N ASP A 329 36.11 -32.32 -9.23
CA ASP A 329 35.98 -33.61 -9.93
C ASP A 329 35.30 -33.43 -11.31
N GLU A 330 36.12 -33.31 -12.36
CA GLU A 330 35.66 -33.22 -13.75
C GLU A 330 34.86 -34.46 -14.21
N GLY A 331 35.14 -35.64 -13.64
CA GLY A 331 34.35 -36.84 -13.91
C GLY A 331 32.94 -36.73 -13.35
N TRP A 332 32.80 -36.11 -12.18
CA TRP A 332 31.50 -35.81 -11.58
C TRP A 332 30.72 -34.74 -12.36
N LYS A 333 31.38 -33.67 -12.84
CA LYS A 333 30.76 -32.68 -13.73
C LYS A 333 30.16 -33.32 -14.99
N ALA A 334 30.89 -34.23 -15.64
CA ALA A 334 30.39 -34.93 -16.82
C ALA A 334 29.15 -35.81 -16.52
N LYS A 335 29.09 -36.43 -15.34
CA LYS A 335 27.92 -37.17 -14.88
C LYS A 335 26.73 -36.26 -14.59
N LEU A 336 26.96 -35.08 -14.01
CA LEU A 336 25.92 -34.07 -13.80
C LEU A 336 25.32 -33.60 -15.13
N ASP A 337 26.13 -33.35 -16.16
CA ASP A 337 25.65 -33.01 -17.51
C ASP A 337 24.80 -34.12 -18.14
N ALA A 338 25.20 -35.38 -17.93
CA ALA A 338 24.43 -36.55 -18.37
C ALA A 338 23.09 -36.63 -17.62
N LEU A 339 23.10 -36.40 -16.30
CA LEU A 339 21.91 -36.38 -15.46
C LEU A 339 20.92 -35.30 -15.92
N GLN A 340 21.39 -34.06 -16.12
CA GLN A 340 20.58 -32.96 -16.66
C GLN A 340 19.95 -33.30 -18.01
N THR A 341 20.70 -33.97 -18.89
CA THR A 341 20.21 -34.40 -20.20
C THR A 341 19.08 -35.42 -20.08
N MET A 342 19.18 -36.38 -19.16
CA MET A 342 18.12 -37.35 -18.91
C MET A 342 16.89 -36.70 -18.28
N LEU A 343 17.06 -35.81 -17.31
CA LEU A 343 15.96 -35.07 -16.66
C LEU A 343 15.21 -34.15 -17.65
N SER A 344 15.92 -33.62 -18.65
CA SER A 344 15.33 -32.81 -19.73
C SER A 344 14.60 -33.64 -20.81
N SER A 345 14.74 -34.97 -20.79
CA SER A 345 14.26 -35.85 -21.85
C SER A 345 12.75 -35.72 -22.06
N THR A 346 12.32 -35.91 -23.31
CA THR A 346 10.89 -35.97 -23.64
C THR A 346 10.24 -37.31 -23.30
N ARG A 347 11.05 -38.32 -22.97
CA ARG A 347 10.60 -39.67 -22.59
C ARG A 347 10.51 -39.78 -21.07
N SER A 348 9.33 -40.10 -20.55
CA SER A 348 9.11 -40.33 -19.11
C SER A 348 10.08 -41.37 -18.51
N GLU A 349 10.41 -42.42 -19.26
CA GLU A 349 11.29 -43.49 -18.79
C GLU A 349 12.71 -42.99 -18.49
N ASP A 350 13.25 -42.07 -19.31
CA ASP A 350 14.58 -41.51 -19.11
C ASP A 350 14.59 -40.58 -17.89
N VAL A 351 13.53 -39.79 -17.70
CA VAL A 351 13.38 -38.88 -16.55
C VAL A 351 13.29 -39.69 -15.24
N ARG A 352 12.54 -40.79 -15.22
CA ARG A 352 12.46 -41.66 -14.03
C ARG A 352 13.79 -42.34 -13.72
N LYS A 353 14.46 -42.93 -14.72
CA LYS A 353 15.79 -43.52 -14.54
C LYS A 353 16.80 -42.51 -13.97
N ALA A 354 16.69 -41.24 -14.35
CA ALA A 354 17.50 -40.18 -13.77
C ALA A 354 17.14 -39.92 -12.30
N LEU A 355 15.85 -39.76 -11.99
CA LEU A 355 15.38 -39.53 -10.61
C LEU A 355 15.76 -40.67 -9.66
N ASP A 356 15.74 -41.91 -10.14
CA ASP A 356 16.07 -43.12 -9.36
C ASP A 356 17.57 -43.46 -9.35
N SER A 357 18.42 -42.65 -9.97
CA SER A 357 19.86 -42.96 -10.09
C SER A 357 20.67 -42.58 -8.84
N ASP A 358 21.74 -43.35 -8.57
CA ASP A 358 22.71 -43.01 -7.51
C ASP A 358 23.35 -41.62 -7.72
N ASP A 359 23.53 -41.22 -8.98
CA ASP A 359 24.03 -39.89 -9.33
C ASP A 359 23.03 -38.80 -8.85
N MET A 360 21.72 -39.01 -8.95
CA MET A 360 20.72 -38.06 -8.42
C MET A 360 20.75 -37.97 -6.89
N SER A 361 20.90 -39.09 -6.20
CA SER A 361 21.05 -39.11 -4.73
C SER A 361 22.31 -38.39 -4.27
N ARG A 362 23.44 -38.60 -4.98
CA ARG A 362 24.69 -37.89 -4.74
C ARG A 362 24.54 -36.38 -4.98
N PHE A 363 23.94 -35.99 -6.10
CA PHE A 363 23.66 -34.59 -6.42
C PHE A 363 22.86 -33.91 -5.30
N HIS A 364 21.76 -34.52 -4.86
CA HIS A 364 20.92 -33.95 -3.80
C HIS A 364 21.71 -33.76 -2.50
N THR A 365 22.44 -34.79 -2.08
CA THR A 365 23.22 -34.75 -0.83
C THR A 365 24.30 -33.66 -0.85
N GLU A 366 25.12 -33.62 -1.91
CA GLU A 366 26.21 -32.64 -2.02
C GLU A 366 25.70 -31.20 -2.21
N PHE A 367 24.62 -31.02 -2.99
CA PHE A 367 24.03 -29.69 -3.21
C PHE A 367 23.34 -29.16 -1.96
N CYS A 368 22.64 -30.02 -1.19
CA CYS A 368 22.08 -29.64 0.11
C CYS A 368 23.17 -29.20 1.09
N ALA A 369 24.25 -30.00 1.21
CA ALA A 369 25.37 -29.65 2.07
C ALA A 369 26.02 -28.31 1.69
N PHE A 370 26.13 -28.01 0.39
CA PHE A 370 26.59 -26.71 -0.09
C PHE A 370 25.66 -25.57 0.35
N VAL A 371 24.35 -25.69 0.07
CA VAL A 371 23.37 -24.64 0.41
C VAL A 371 23.35 -24.39 1.92
N ASP A 372 23.31 -25.45 2.73
CA ASP A 372 23.23 -25.33 4.19
C ASP A 372 24.50 -24.73 4.80
N GLY A 373 25.67 -25.04 4.26
CA GLY A 373 26.92 -24.37 4.63
C GLY A 373 26.83 -22.86 4.41
N ARG A 374 26.37 -22.43 3.24
CA ARG A 374 26.30 -21.00 2.87
C ARG A 374 25.17 -20.24 3.59
N LYS A 375 24.06 -20.91 3.97
CA LYS A 375 23.00 -20.33 4.83
C LYS A 375 23.57 -19.83 6.17
N SER A 376 24.62 -20.46 6.68
CA SER A 376 25.24 -20.08 7.96
C SER A 376 26.19 -18.88 7.86
N GLU A 377 26.58 -18.49 6.64
CA GLU A 377 27.56 -17.42 6.41
C GLU A 377 26.91 -16.05 6.16
N SER A 378 25.76 -16.01 5.46
CA SER A 378 25.08 -14.76 5.07
C SER A 378 23.56 -14.83 5.34
N GLY A 379 23.03 -13.79 5.97
CA GLY A 379 21.59 -13.65 6.19
C GLY A 379 20.80 -13.46 4.90
N THR A 380 21.29 -12.68 3.93
CA THR A 380 20.62 -12.52 2.62
C THR A 380 20.56 -13.84 1.87
N PHE A 381 21.68 -14.59 1.83
CA PHE A 381 21.72 -15.92 1.23
C PHE A 381 20.66 -16.81 1.86
N ARG A 382 20.63 -16.88 3.20
CA ARG A 382 19.66 -17.68 3.95
C ARG A 382 18.22 -17.31 3.60
N PHE A 383 17.90 -16.02 3.60
CA PHE A 383 16.55 -15.55 3.32
C PHE A 383 16.03 -15.97 1.93
N TYR A 384 16.87 -15.86 0.90
CA TYR A 384 16.47 -16.26 -0.45
C TYR A 384 16.54 -17.78 -0.70
N ALA A 385 17.40 -18.49 0.01
CA ALA A 385 17.37 -19.95 0.04
C ALA A 385 16.06 -20.46 0.68
N GLU A 386 15.60 -19.82 1.75
CA GLU A 386 14.32 -20.15 2.39
C GLU A 386 13.10 -19.79 1.53
N TYR A 387 13.20 -18.76 0.67
CA TYR A 387 12.20 -18.49 -0.37
C TYR A 387 12.09 -19.67 -1.35
N LEU A 388 13.24 -20.19 -1.80
CA LEU A 388 13.29 -21.36 -2.69
C LEU A 388 12.70 -22.59 -1.98
N ASP A 389 13.06 -22.84 -0.73
CA ASP A 389 12.52 -23.96 0.04
C ASP A 389 10.97 -23.85 0.15
N ALA A 390 10.44 -22.67 0.45
CA ALA A 390 8.99 -22.43 0.54
C ALA A 390 8.24 -22.56 -0.81
N VAL A 391 8.87 -22.17 -1.93
CA VAL A 391 8.32 -22.44 -3.27
C VAL A 391 8.42 -23.94 -3.61
N GLY A 392 9.48 -24.62 -3.18
CA GLY A 392 9.66 -26.06 -3.30
C GLY A 392 8.54 -26.84 -2.59
N GLU A 393 8.21 -26.47 -1.36
CA GLU A 393 7.07 -27.00 -0.60
C GLU A 393 5.74 -26.85 -1.37
N LEU A 394 5.51 -25.69 -1.99
CA LEU A 394 4.34 -25.45 -2.84
C LEU A 394 4.31 -26.41 -4.04
N LEU A 395 5.43 -26.55 -4.75
CA LEU A 395 5.53 -27.44 -5.91
C LEU A 395 5.35 -28.91 -5.51
N HIS A 396 5.91 -29.31 -4.37
CA HIS A 396 5.77 -30.66 -3.83
C HIS A 396 4.32 -30.97 -3.43
N TYR A 397 3.62 -30.07 -2.74
CA TYR A 397 2.19 -30.24 -2.48
C TYR A 397 1.36 -30.38 -3.77
N ILE A 398 1.65 -29.57 -4.79
CA ILE A 398 0.96 -29.68 -6.09
C ILE A 398 1.25 -31.03 -6.74
N LYS A 399 2.46 -31.57 -6.56
CA LYS A 399 2.84 -32.89 -7.05
C LYS A 399 2.07 -33.99 -6.32
N VAL A 400 2.20 -34.04 -5.01
CA VAL A 400 1.55 -35.03 -4.13
C VAL A 400 0.03 -35.00 -4.24
N SER A 401 -0.58 -33.83 -4.33
CA SER A 401 -2.04 -33.71 -4.47
C SER A 401 -2.56 -34.25 -5.79
N ARG A 402 -1.81 -34.11 -6.88
CA ARG A 402 -2.21 -34.53 -8.23
C ARG A 402 -1.83 -35.97 -8.56
N ASP A 403 -0.73 -36.44 -7.99
CA ASP A 403 -0.21 -37.80 -8.07
C ASP A 403 -0.33 -38.50 -6.71
N PHE A 404 -1.54 -38.46 -6.16
CA PHE A 404 -1.85 -39.03 -4.85
C PHE A 404 -1.69 -40.55 -4.82
N GLU A 405 -1.90 -41.22 -5.96
CA GLU A 405 -1.77 -42.66 -6.10
C GLU A 405 -0.34 -43.14 -5.79
N SER A 406 0.66 -42.40 -6.28
CA SER A 406 2.08 -42.72 -6.07
C SER A 406 2.59 -42.31 -4.69
N HIS A 407 1.98 -41.31 -4.04
CA HIS A 407 2.52 -40.68 -2.83
C HIS A 407 1.73 -40.96 -1.55
N GLY A 408 0.45 -41.31 -1.65
CA GLY A 408 -0.40 -41.68 -0.52
C GLY A 408 -0.83 -40.53 0.39
N LEU A 409 -1.61 -40.89 1.41
CA LEU A 409 -2.23 -39.96 2.37
C LEU A 409 -1.20 -39.31 3.30
N GLU A 410 -0.22 -40.09 3.75
CA GLU A 410 0.84 -39.67 4.68
C GLU A 410 1.64 -38.49 4.10
N SER A 411 2.14 -38.63 2.86
CA SER A 411 2.87 -37.57 2.15
C SER A 411 1.99 -36.34 1.89
N TYR A 412 0.70 -36.55 1.62
CA TYR A 412 -0.25 -35.45 1.37
C TYR A 412 -0.48 -34.59 2.61
N ILE A 413 -0.66 -35.21 3.78
CA ILE A 413 -0.80 -34.50 5.07
C ILE A 413 0.46 -33.67 5.34
N GLN A 414 1.63 -34.26 5.16
CA GLN A 414 2.89 -33.59 5.47
C GLN A 414 3.19 -32.41 4.55
N ALA A 415 2.90 -32.55 3.25
CA ALA A 415 3.03 -31.46 2.30
C ALA A 415 2.11 -30.27 2.67
N MET A 416 0.96 -30.52 3.31
CA MET A 416 0.11 -29.46 3.87
C MET A 416 0.69 -28.86 5.16
N GLU A 417 1.20 -29.69 6.07
CA GLU A 417 1.80 -29.22 7.32
C GLU A 417 3.01 -28.30 7.08
N ALA A 418 3.77 -28.55 6.01
CA ALA A 418 4.88 -27.68 5.58
C ALA A 418 4.45 -26.22 5.31
N PHE A 419 3.17 -25.96 5.01
CA PHE A 419 2.67 -24.59 4.83
C PHE A 419 2.39 -23.86 6.15
N LEU A 420 2.30 -24.56 7.28
CA LEU A 420 1.92 -23.96 8.56
C LEU A 420 2.87 -22.82 8.97
N PRO A 421 4.21 -22.95 8.92
CA PRO A 421 5.12 -21.85 9.23
C PRO A 421 4.86 -20.60 8.39
N LEU A 422 4.68 -20.76 7.08
CA LEU A 422 4.46 -19.65 6.15
C LEU A 422 3.09 -18.99 6.34
N LEU A 423 2.03 -19.77 6.55
CA LEU A 423 0.69 -19.22 6.78
C LEU A 423 0.56 -18.51 8.13
N ASN A 424 1.23 -19.03 9.18
CA ASN A 424 1.24 -18.42 10.50
C ASN A 424 2.06 -17.12 10.51
N SER A 425 3.27 -17.13 9.95
CA SER A 425 4.15 -15.97 9.88
C SER A 425 3.56 -14.82 9.05
N ALA A 426 2.88 -15.14 7.94
CA ALA A 426 2.18 -14.16 7.11
C ALA A 426 0.78 -13.76 7.65
N ASP A 427 0.42 -14.20 8.86
CA ASP A 427 -0.85 -13.86 9.53
C ASP A 427 -2.11 -14.17 8.67
N ARG A 428 -2.09 -15.28 7.91
CA ARG A 428 -3.27 -15.79 7.17
C ARG A 428 -4.26 -16.46 8.12
N MET A 429 -4.92 -15.65 8.94
CA MET A 429 -5.74 -16.08 10.08
C MET A 429 -6.71 -17.22 9.80
N LEU A 430 -7.39 -17.16 8.66
CA LEU A 430 -8.34 -18.20 8.25
C LEU A 430 -7.62 -19.52 7.95
N TYR A 431 -6.68 -19.49 7.01
CA TYR A 431 -5.99 -20.69 6.54
C TYR A 431 -5.08 -21.32 7.60
N ARG A 432 -4.43 -20.54 8.48
CA ARG A 432 -3.63 -21.12 9.58
C ARG A 432 -4.47 -21.94 10.56
N ARG A 433 -5.75 -21.57 10.75
CA ARG A 433 -6.70 -22.35 11.57
C ARG A 433 -7.20 -23.57 10.83
N MET A 434 -7.73 -23.37 9.62
CA MET A 434 -8.43 -24.42 8.88
C MET A 434 -7.48 -25.53 8.47
N LEU A 435 -6.26 -25.18 8.05
CA LEU A 435 -5.25 -26.16 7.67
C LEU A 435 -4.81 -27.04 8.85
N ALA A 436 -4.56 -26.44 10.02
CA ALA A 436 -4.19 -27.18 11.21
C ALA A 436 -5.29 -28.14 11.67
N ILE A 437 -6.56 -27.72 11.65
CA ILE A 437 -7.69 -28.62 11.91
C ILE A 437 -7.73 -29.75 10.88
N HIS A 438 -7.66 -29.40 9.59
CA HIS A 438 -7.80 -30.36 8.50
C HIS A 438 -6.71 -31.45 8.56
N CYS A 439 -5.44 -31.07 8.78
CA CYS A 439 -4.34 -32.02 8.96
C CYS A 439 -4.58 -32.95 10.16
N GLU A 440 -5.01 -32.41 11.30
CA GLU A 440 -5.31 -33.20 12.50
C GLU A 440 -6.52 -34.15 12.32
N GLN A 441 -7.54 -33.76 11.54
CA GLN A 441 -8.65 -34.64 11.17
C GLN A 441 -8.20 -35.75 10.21
N LEU A 442 -7.35 -35.44 9.23
CA LEU A 442 -6.81 -36.44 8.30
C LEU A 442 -5.99 -37.51 9.03
N LYS A 443 -5.13 -37.13 9.98
CA LYS A 443 -4.36 -38.07 10.81
C LYS A 443 -5.26 -39.04 11.59
N ARG A 444 -6.46 -38.59 11.98
CA ARG A 444 -7.46 -39.37 12.73
C ARG A 444 -8.53 -39.99 11.86
N MET A 445 -8.40 -39.92 10.53
CA MET A 445 -9.42 -40.42 9.60
C MET A 445 -9.67 -41.93 9.81
N ARG A 446 -8.64 -42.70 10.17
CA ARG A 446 -8.77 -44.12 10.51
C ARG A 446 -9.79 -44.42 11.60
N MET A 447 -9.91 -43.52 12.59
CA MET A 447 -10.80 -43.70 13.72
C MET A 447 -12.18 -43.09 13.46
N THR A 448 -12.22 -41.94 12.76
CA THR A 448 -13.46 -41.18 12.53
C THR A 448 -14.22 -41.61 11.28
N HIS A 449 -13.52 -41.99 10.21
CA HIS A 449 -14.05 -42.33 8.89
C HIS A 449 -13.24 -43.48 8.24
N PRO A 450 -13.27 -44.70 8.79
CA PRO A 450 -12.46 -45.83 8.32
C PRO A 450 -12.71 -46.19 6.86
N GLU A 451 -13.94 -46.01 6.36
CA GLU A 451 -14.27 -46.25 4.94
C GLU A 451 -13.55 -45.26 4.01
N LEU A 452 -13.54 -43.97 4.36
CA LEU A 452 -12.84 -42.95 3.59
C LEU A 452 -11.34 -43.20 3.60
N GLU A 453 -10.75 -43.52 4.76
CA GLU A 453 -9.33 -43.85 4.88
C GLU A 453 -8.98 -45.05 3.99
N ALA A 454 -9.79 -46.11 4.01
CA ALA A 454 -9.58 -47.30 3.19
C ALA A 454 -9.59 -46.97 1.68
N VAL A 455 -10.44 -46.02 1.25
CA VAL A 455 -10.46 -45.55 -0.14
C VAL A 455 -9.21 -44.74 -0.47
N LEU A 456 -8.78 -43.83 0.40
CA LEU A 456 -7.55 -43.06 0.19
C LEU A 456 -6.31 -43.96 0.14
N ARG A 457 -6.25 -45.01 0.97
CA ARG A 457 -5.17 -46.01 0.94
C ARG A 457 -5.09 -46.81 -0.38
N LYS A 458 -6.18 -46.86 -1.15
CA LYS A 458 -6.20 -47.46 -2.49
C LYS A 458 -5.71 -46.51 -3.59
N GLY A 459 -5.13 -45.35 -3.23
CA GLY A 459 -4.62 -44.37 -4.19
C GLY A 459 -5.70 -43.49 -4.82
N VAL A 460 -6.92 -43.53 -4.28
CA VAL A 460 -7.98 -42.60 -4.68
C VAL A 460 -7.64 -41.22 -4.12
N GLY A 461 -7.26 -40.31 -5.02
CA GLY A 461 -6.77 -39.00 -4.63
C GLY A 461 -7.82 -37.98 -4.21
N MET A 462 -7.31 -36.87 -3.67
CA MET A 462 -8.08 -35.67 -3.30
C MET A 462 -8.35 -34.72 -4.50
N CYS A 463 -8.00 -35.17 -5.72
CA CYS A 463 -8.14 -34.42 -6.97
C CYS A 463 -8.97 -35.20 -8.01
N ILE A 464 -9.58 -34.46 -8.93
CA ILE A 464 -10.43 -34.97 -10.01
C ILE A 464 -9.63 -35.17 -11.30
N ARG A 465 -9.60 -36.39 -11.81
CA ARG A 465 -8.98 -36.79 -13.09
C ARG A 465 -9.91 -36.54 -14.27
N ARG A 466 -9.78 -35.38 -14.91
CA ARG A 466 -10.59 -35.00 -16.09
C ARG A 466 -10.11 -35.65 -17.39
N ASN A 467 -8.86 -36.10 -17.44
CA ASN A 467 -8.24 -36.75 -18.59
C ASN A 467 -7.28 -37.84 -18.10
N GLY A 468 -6.90 -38.77 -18.99
CA GLY A 468 -5.94 -39.84 -18.66
C GLY A 468 -4.49 -39.38 -18.83
N GLN A 469 -4.15 -38.14 -18.47
CA GLN A 469 -2.75 -37.68 -18.48
C GLN A 469 -2.16 -37.75 -17.07
N LYS A 470 -0.86 -38.10 -16.99
CA LYS A 470 -0.08 -38.41 -15.79
C LYS A 470 -0.06 -37.33 -14.68
N PHE A 471 -0.31 -36.06 -15.03
CA PHE A 471 -0.42 -34.91 -14.09
C PHE A 471 -1.67 -34.05 -14.35
N GLY A 472 -2.71 -34.67 -14.92
CA GLY A 472 -3.91 -33.99 -15.43
C GLY A 472 -5.02 -33.78 -14.38
N ALA A 473 -4.82 -34.25 -13.15
CA ALA A 473 -5.77 -34.09 -12.06
C ALA A 473 -5.87 -32.61 -11.62
N VAL A 474 -7.06 -32.20 -11.20
CA VAL A 474 -7.36 -30.85 -10.71
C VAL A 474 -8.11 -30.92 -9.39
N TRP A 475 -7.85 -29.99 -8.47
CA TRP A 475 -8.58 -29.95 -7.20
C TRP A 475 -10.10 -29.75 -7.43
N PRO A 476 -10.96 -30.32 -6.56
CA PRO A 476 -12.40 -30.20 -6.71
C PRO A 476 -12.92 -28.76 -6.76
N ASP A 477 -12.38 -27.86 -5.94
CA ASP A 477 -12.71 -26.43 -5.93
C ASP A 477 -12.30 -25.74 -7.24
N LEU A 478 -11.11 -26.04 -7.79
CA LEU A 478 -10.72 -25.55 -9.12
C LEU A 478 -11.59 -26.12 -10.24
N CYS A 479 -12.01 -27.39 -10.13
CA CYS A 479 -12.93 -28.00 -11.08
C CYS A 479 -14.31 -27.33 -11.05
N HIS A 480 -14.76 -26.96 -9.85
CA HIS A 480 -15.99 -26.21 -9.64
C HIS A 480 -15.92 -24.85 -10.33
N GLU A 481 -14.82 -24.11 -10.12
CA GLU A 481 -14.55 -22.79 -10.71
C GLU A 481 -14.45 -22.84 -12.25
N GLN A 482 -13.70 -23.80 -12.80
CA GLN A 482 -13.53 -23.95 -14.25
C GLN A 482 -14.74 -24.55 -14.96
N GLY A 483 -15.64 -25.20 -14.22
CA GLY A 483 -16.81 -25.90 -14.75
C GLY A 483 -18.07 -25.06 -14.63
N VAL A 484 -18.71 -25.17 -13.46
CA VAL A 484 -20.04 -24.63 -13.19
C VAL A 484 -19.99 -23.10 -13.21
N ASN A 485 -19.01 -22.50 -12.53
CA ASN A 485 -18.93 -21.05 -12.36
C ASN A 485 -18.66 -20.31 -13.67
N LYS A 486 -17.74 -20.84 -14.47
CA LYS A 486 -17.43 -20.30 -15.79
C LYS A 486 -18.61 -20.42 -16.76
N ALA A 487 -19.31 -21.55 -16.74
CA ALA A 487 -20.50 -21.76 -17.58
C ALA A 487 -21.66 -20.84 -17.16
N ALA A 488 -21.86 -20.63 -15.86
CA ALA A 488 -22.86 -19.70 -15.33
C ALA A 488 -22.61 -18.26 -15.77
N ALA A 489 -21.37 -17.78 -15.64
CA ALA A 489 -20.97 -16.43 -16.07
C ALA A 489 -21.26 -16.17 -17.57
N ALA A 490 -21.11 -17.20 -18.41
CA ALA A 490 -21.35 -17.09 -19.85
C ALA A 490 -22.85 -16.98 -20.22
N CYS A 491 -23.75 -17.41 -19.34
CA CYS A 491 -25.20 -17.48 -19.59
C CYS A 491 -26.02 -16.37 -18.93
N LEU A 492 -25.52 -15.74 -17.87
CA LEU A 492 -26.29 -14.83 -17.00
C LEU A 492 -26.53 -13.42 -17.57
N TRP A 493 -25.69 -12.93 -18.48
CA TRP A 493 -25.89 -11.61 -19.10
C TRP A 493 -27.13 -11.49 -19.99
N ARG A 494 -27.89 -12.60 -20.18
CA ARG A 494 -29.07 -12.68 -21.05
C ARG A 494 -30.37 -13.04 -20.32
N VAL A 495 -30.38 -13.11 -19.00
CA VAL A 495 -31.59 -13.40 -18.21
C VAL A 495 -32.31 -12.06 -17.95
N PRO A 496 -33.57 -11.89 -18.42
CA PRO A 496 -34.37 -10.70 -18.09
C PRO A 496 -34.61 -10.59 -16.58
N GLY A 497 -34.65 -9.38 -16.03
CA GLY A 497 -34.78 -9.11 -14.58
C GLY A 497 -36.13 -9.43 -13.94
N ASP A 498 -36.98 -10.28 -14.55
CA ASP A 498 -38.25 -10.69 -13.94
C ASP A 498 -38.09 -11.97 -13.09
N VAL A 499 -38.84 -12.04 -11.98
CA VAL A 499 -38.79 -13.14 -10.99
C VAL A 499 -39.09 -14.51 -11.61
N GLY A 500 -39.95 -14.59 -12.63
CA GLY A 500 -40.30 -15.83 -13.31
C GLY A 500 -39.19 -16.34 -14.25
N ALA A 501 -38.47 -15.44 -14.90
CA ALA A 501 -37.28 -15.72 -15.69
C ALA A 501 -36.11 -16.16 -14.80
N ARG A 502 -35.98 -15.55 -13.62
CA ARG A 502 -35.04 -15.92 -12.55
C ARG A 502 -35.31 -17.33 -12.01
N GLU A 503 -36.53 -17.63 -11.58
CA GLU A 503 -36.90 -19.00 -11.16
C GLU A 503 -36.67 -20.02 -12.29
N SER A 504 -37.02 -19.68 -13.52
CA SER A 504 -36.80 -20.53 -14.70
C SER A 504 -35.31 -20.77 -14.97
N PHE A 505 -34.44 -19.78 -14.72
CA PHE A 505 -32.99 -19.91 -14.83
C PHE A 505 -32.42 -20.84 -13.77
N PHE A 506 -32.77 -20.66 -12.49
CA PHE A 506 -32.34 -21.57 -11.41
C PHE A 506 -32.82 -23.00 -11.64
N ARG A 507 -34.07 -23.19 -12.09
CA ARG A 507 -34.63 -24.49 -12.49
C ARG A 507 -33.89 -25.14 -13.66
N SER A 508 -33.32 -24.32 -14.56
CA SER A 508 -32.64 -24.77 -15.77
C SER A 508 -31.11 -24.77 -15.64
N TYR A 509 -30.55 -24.35 -14.50
CA TYR A 509 -29.11 -24.11 -14.32
C TYR A 509 -28.27 -25.35 -14.61
N SER A 510 -28.63 -26.49 -14.01
CA SER A 510 -27.95 -27.77 -14.26
C SER A 510 -28.05 -28.21 -15.73
N ALA A 511 -29.22 -28.01 -16.35
CA ALA A 511 -29.44 -28.33 -17.76
C ALA A 511 -28.60 -27.42 -18.70
N ILE A 512 -28.59 -26.11 -18.48
CA ILE A 512 -27.82 -25.12 -19.24
C ILE A 512 -26.33 -25.40 -19.12
N THR A 513 -25.84 -25.64 -17.90
CA THR A 513 -24.43 -25.97 -17.63
C THR A 513 -24.02 -27.24 -18.37
N ASN A 514 -24.84 -28.29 -18.34
CA ASN A 514 -24.60 -29.54 -19.06
C ASN A 514 -24.62 -29.38 -20.58
N ILE A 515 -25.48 -28.50 -21.12
CA ILE A 515 -25.53 -28.16 -22.55
C ILE A 515 -24.26 -27.42 -22.96
N VAL A 516 -23.84 -26.39 -22.22
CA VAL A 516 -22.60 -25.64 -22.50
C VAL A 516 -21.39 -26.57 -22.45
N HIS A 517 -21.29 -27.43 -21.44
CA HIS A 517 -20.20 -28.40 -21.33
C HIS A 517 -20.18 -29.41 -22.48
N SER A 518 -21.37 -29.84 -22.95
CA SER A 518 -21.51 -30.72 -24.12
C SER A 518 -21.15 -30.01 -25.43
N LEU A 519 -21.47 -28.73 -25.56
CA LEU A 519 -21.11 -27.89 -26.70
C LEU A 519 -19.59 -27.63 -26.76
N GLU A 520 -18.93 -27.40 -25.63
CA GLU A 520 -17.47 -27.29 -25.54
C GLU A 520 -16.75 -28.62 -25.88
N LYS A 521 -17.29 -29.77 -25.46
CA LYS A 521 -16.80 -31.09 -25.88
C LYS A 521 -16.94 -31.30 -27.40
N LEU A 522 -18.02 -30.81 -28.00
CA LEU A 522 -18.26 -30.90 -29.45
C LEU A 522 -17.37 -29.95 -30.27
N SER A 523 -17.00 -28.78 -29.74
CA SER A 523 -16.10 -27.83 -30.40
C SER A 523 -14.62 -28.25 -30.30
N SER A 524 -14.20 -28.79 -29.16
CA SER A 524 -12.84 -29.29 -28.91
C SER A 524 -12.50 -30.59 -29.68
N ALA A 525 -13.48 -31.42 -30.02
CA ALA A 525 -13.30 -32.61 -30.87
C ALA A 525 -12.81 -32.27 -32.29
N ARG A 526 -13.12 -31.08 -32.84
CA ARG A 526 -12.64 -30.65 -34.18
C ARG A 526 -11.19 -30.17 -34.20
N LEU A 527 -10.68 -29.62 -33.10
CA LEU A 527 -9.28 -29.20 -33.01
C LEU A 527 -8.32 -30.40 -33.04
N ARG A 528 -8.75 -31.58 -32.54
CA ARG A 528 -7.97 -32.82 -32.60
C ARG A 528 -7.92 -33.44 -34.01
N VAL A 529 -9.01 -33.38 -34.78
CA VAL A 529 -9.01 -33.87 -36.18
C VAL A 529 -8.12 -32.99 -37.07
N SER A 530 -8.09 -31.66 -36.85
CA SER A 530 -7.24 -30.76 -37.64
C SER A 530 -5.72 -30.89 -37.37
N ARG A 531 -5.33 -31.66 -36.34
CA ARG A 531 -3.92 -31.90 -35.98
C ARG A 531 -3.35 -33.15 -36.66
N ALA A 532 -4.20 -34.11 -37.04
CA ALA A 532 -3.79 -35.30 -37.80
C ALA A 532 -3.64 -35.01 -39.31
N GLU A 533 -4.37 -34.03 -39.86
CA GLU A 533 -4.39 -33.74 -41.31
C GLU A 533 -3.36 -32.70 -41.80
N ARG A 534 -2.55 -32.09 -40.94
CA ARG A 534 -1.50 -31.13 -41.35
C ARG A 534 -0.14 -31.77 -41.60
N ARG A 535 -0.11 -32.91 -42.28
CA ARG A 535 1.07 -33.43 -42.98
C ARG A 535 0.86 -33.33 -44.50
N ARG A 536 0.82 -32.10 -45.04
CA ARG A 536 1.07 -31.84 -46.47
C ARG A 536 1.83 -30.52 -46.63
N PRO A 537 2.85 -30.46 -47.50
CA PRO A 537 3.64 -29.25 -47.70
C PRO A 537 3.03 -28.32 -48.76
N ARG A 538 3.29 -27.01 -48.57
CA ARG A 538 3.16 -25.87 -49.51
C ARG A 538 1.75 -25.40 -49.91
N SER A 539 1.46 -24.12 -49.66
CA SER A 539 1.67 -23.04 -50.65
C SER A 539 1.35 -21.67 -50.03
N GLN A 540 2.04 -20.64 -50.54
CA GLN A 540 1.88 -19.25 -50.18
C GLN A 540 0.52 -18.72 -50.66
N THR A 541 -0.22 -18.05 -49.79
CA THR A 541 -1.07 -16.92 -50.18
C THR A 541 -1.32 -16.03 -48.95
N LYS A 542 -0.87 -14.77 -49.06
CA LYS A 542 -1.19 -13.67 -48.13
C LYS A 542 -2.68 -13.33 -48.27
N GLY A 543 -3.40 -13.30 -47.15
CA GLY A 543 -4.80 -12.89 -47.09
C GLY A 543 -5.11 -12.20 -45.76
N LYS A 544 -5.64 -10.99 -45.87
CA LYS A 544 -5.93 -10.00 -44.80
C LYS A 544 -6.66 -10.58 -43.59
N GLN A 545 -6.18 -10.26 -42.39
CA GLN A 545 -6.88 -10.51 -41.12
C GLN A 545 -7.94 -9.42 -40.88
N SER A 546 -9.19 -9.84 -40.76
CA SER A 546 -10.27 -9.05 -40.20
C SER A 546 -10.08 -8.91 -38.68
N ARG A 547 -10.23 -7.68 -38.20
CA ARG A 547 -10.27 -7.32 -36.78
C ARG A 547 -11.57 -7.85 -36.16
N GLU A 548 -11.48 -8.83 -35.28
CA GLU A 548 -12.49 -9.09 -34.24
C GLU A 548 -11.78 -9.21 -32.88
N GLY A 549 -12.24 -8.38 -31.94
CA GLY A 549 -11.69 -8.23 -30.61
C GLY A 549 -11.93 -9.45 -29.74
N GLY A 550 -10.89 -10.26 -29.59
CA GLY A 550 -10.75 -11.26 -28.53
C GLY A 550 -9.28 -11.60 -28.39
N ARG A 551 -8.69 -11.39 -27.21
CA ARG A 551 -7.28 -11.71 -26.95
C ARG A 551 -7.02 -13.17 -27.37
N PRO A 552 -6.14 -13.44 -28.35
CA PRO A 552 -5.89 -14.80 -28.78
C PRO A 552 -5.18 -15.56 -27.65
N GLN A 553 -5.74 -16.67 -27.19
CA GLN A 553 -5.01 -17.64 -26.37
C GLN A 553 -3.73 -18.05 -27.12
N ARG A 554 -2.58 -17.54 -26.67
CA ARG A 554 -1.27 -17.86 -27.24
C ARG A 554 -1.00 -19.36 -27.02
N GLY A 555 -0.84 -20.12 -28.10
CA GLY A 555 -0.61 -21.56 -28.04
C GLY A 555 0.69 -21.96 -27.32
N PRO A 556 0.85 -23.25 -26.94
CA PRO A 556 1.92 -23.74 -26.05
C PRO A 556 3.35 -23.34 -26.48
N ARG A 557 3.65 -23.42 -27.79
CA ARG A 557 4.97 -23.06 -28.33
C ARG A 557 5.31 -21.57 -28.24
N LYS A 558 4.31 -20.67 -28.33
CA LYS A 558 4.54 -19.23 -28.19
C LYS A 558 4.73 -18.83 -26.72
N ARG A 559 4.16 -19.60 -25.79
CA ARG A 559 4.30 -19.38 -24.34
C ARG A 559 5.69 -19.76 -23.87
N ALA A 560 6.16 -20.97 -24.20
CA ALA A 560 7.52 -21.41 -23.87
C ALA A 560 8.58 -20.40 -24.30
N LYS A 561 8.52 -19.89 -25.55
CA LYS A 561 9.46 -18.86 -26.04
C LYS A 561 9.42 -17.55 -25.24
N GLN A 562 8.24 -17.14 -24.76
CA GLN A 562 8.10 -15.96 -23.91
C GLN A 562 8.68 -16.22 -22.53
N ASP A 563 8.48 -17.42 -21.97
CA ASP A 563 9.04 -17.80 -20.68
C ASP A 563 10.57 -17.76 -20.73
N VAL A 564 11.22 -18.27 -21.79
CA VAL A 564 12.67 -18.12 -22.00
C VAL A 564 13.10 -16.66 -22.03
N THR A 565 12.35 -15.82 -22.76
CA THR A 565 12.65 -14.39 -22.85
C THR A 565 12.57 -13.71 -21.49
N ASP A 566 11.58 -14.07 -20.68
CA ASP A 566 11.37 -13.49 -19.36
C ASP A 566 12.37 -14.03 -18.32
N LEU A 567 12.79 -15.29 -18.42
CA LEU A 567 13.90 -15.85 -17.63
C LEU A 567 15.19 -15.07 -17.88
N ASN A 568 15.57 -14.87 -19.15
CA ASN A 568 16.77 -14.11 -19.50
C ASN A 568 16.71 -12.67 -18.96
N ARG A 569 15.54 -12.01 -19.02
CA ARG A 569 15.35 -10.67 -18.46
C ARG A 569 15.51 -10.62 -16.95
N LEU A 570 15.01 -11.63 -16.23
CA LEU A 570 15.20 -11.73 -14.78
C LEU A 570 16.67 -11.97 -14.45
N GLN A 571 17.34 -12.84 -15.20
CA GLN A 571 18.78 -13.12 -15.03
C GLN A 571 19.63 -11.87 -15.26
N GLU A 572 19.41 -11.13 -16.35
CA GLU A 572 20.07 -9.85 -16.62
C GLU A 572 19.83 -8.85 -15.47
N CYS A 573 18.63 -8.85 -14.89
CA CYS A 573 18.29 -8.01 -13.76
C CYS A 573 19.05 -8.42 -12.49
N PHE A 574 19.12 -9.71 -12.16
CA PHE A 574 19.91 -10.20 -11.02
C PHE A 574 21.41 -9.94 -11.21
N VAL A 575 21.96 -10.09 -12.42
CA VAL A 575 23.36 -9.73 -12.72
C VAL A 575 23.59 -8.24 -12.51
N LYS A 576 22.69 -7.38 -13.01
CA LYS A 576 22.77 -5.93 -12.86
C LYS A 576 22.69 -5.48 -11.40
N HIS A 577 21.83 -6.11 -10.61
CA HIS A 577 21.61 -5.74 -9.21
C HIS A 577 22.50 -6.52 -8.24
N GLY A 578 23.26 -7.52 -8.65
CA GLY A 578 24.02 -8.43 -7.78
C GLY A 578 23.13 -9.53 -7.21
N HIS A 579 23.65 -10.76 -7.16
CA HIS A 579 22.84 -11.94 -6.88
C HIS A 579 22.56 -12.08 -5.37
N PRO A 580 21.38 -12.57 -4.95
CA PRO A 580 21.10 -12.89 -3.53
C PRO A 580 22.09 -13.86 -2.87
N PHE A 581 22.88 -14.59 -3.66
CA PHE A 581 23.76 -15.66 -3.19
C PHE A 581 25.24 -15.28 -3.17
N ASP A 582 25.54 -14.00 -3.43
CA ASP A 582 26.88 -13.47 -3.25
C ASP A 582 27.09 -13.21 -1.75
N VAL A 583 28.01 -13.95 -1.12
CA VAL A 583 28.26 -13.84 0.33
C VAL A 583 29.20 -12.65 0.58
N HIS A 584 28.63 -11.55 1.06
CA HIS A 584 29.36 -10.31 1.35
C HIS A 584 29.17 -9.81 2.79
N GLU A 585 28.22 -10.38 3.51
CA GLU A 585 27.77 -9.96 4.82
C GLU A 585 27.62 -11.12 5.79
N GLY A 586 27.49 -10.82 7.10
CA GLY A 586 27.34 -11.83 8.14
C GLY A 586 25.94 -12.47 8.21
N PRO A 587 25.76 -13.49 9.07
CA PRO A 587 24.54 -14.31 9.16
C PRO A 587 23.29 -13.57 9.64
N ASP A 588 23.48 -12.45 10.34
CA ASP A 588 22.40 -11.64 10.92
C ASP A 588 22.02 -10.43 10.07
N ALA A 589 22.76 -10.17 8.98
CA ALA A 589 22.52 -9.03 8.09
C ALA A 589 21.63 -9.43 6.91
N LEU A 590 20.68 -8.57 6.56
CA LEU A 590 19.77 -8.76 5.42
C LEU A 590 19.78 -7.53 4.52
N PHE A 591 20.14 -7.69 3.25
CA PHE A 591 20.17 -6.58 2.29
C PHE A 591 19.01 -6.64 1.30
N HIS A 592 18.44 -5.47 1.01
CA HIS A 592 17.43 -5.36 -0.05
C HIS A 592 18.11 -5.48 -1.43
N LEU A 593 17.61 -6.38 -2.29
CA LEU A 593 18.31 -6.79 -3.52
C LEU A 593 18.71 -5.65 -4.46
N THR A 594 17.77 -4.76 -4.79
CA THR A 594 18.01 -3.71 -5.80
C THR A 594 18.58 -2.42 -5.23
N SER A 595 18.21 -2.05 -3.99
CA SER A 595 18.67 -0.82 -3.35
C SER A 595 20.01 -0.98 -2.64
N LYS A 596 20.37 -2.22 -2.27
CA LYS A 596 21.52 -2.57 -1.41
C LYS A 596 21.49 -1.93 -0.03
N VAL A 597 20.31 -1.51 0.41
CA VAL A 597 20.09 -0.99 1.75
C VAL A 597 20.00 -2.16 2.72
N GLU A 598 20.78 -2.12 3.78
CA GLU A 598 20.71 -3.07 4.89
C GLU A 598 19.38 -2.89 5.67
N ALA A 599 18.79 -3.99 6.09
CA ALA A 599 17.64 -3.97 6.99
C ALA A 599 18.05 -3.42 8.36
N THR A 600 17.13 -2.76 9.07
CA THR A 600 17.37 -2.46 10.49
C THR A 600 17.45 -3.77 11.27
N GLU A 601 18.11 -3.77 12.42
CA GLU A 601 18.24 -4.95 13.29
C GLU A 601 16.87 -5.62 13.57
N ALA A 602 15.83 -4.81 13.82
CA ALA A 602 14.47 -5.32 14.03
C ALA A 602 13.87 -6.00 12.78
N ILE A 603 14.05 -5.42 11.58
CA ILE A 603 13.57 -6.01 10.33
C ILE A 603 14.40 -7.25 9.96
N ALA A 604 15.72 -7.20 10.13
CA ALA A 604 16.60 -8.34 9.89
C ALA A 604 16.22 -9.52 10.79
N ALA A 605 16.11 -9.30 12.11
CA ALA A 605 15.70 -10.33 13.06
C ALA A 605 14.31 -10.89 12.74
N SER A 606 13.35 -10.02 12.39
CA SER A 606 11.98 -10.44 12.05
C SER A 606 11.92 -11.24 10.76
N MET A 607 12.57 -10.75 9.68
CA MET A 607 12.53 -11.39 8.37
C MET A 607 13.40 -12.65 8.29
N LEU A 608 14.54 -12.71 8.98
CA LEU A 608 15.38 -13.92 9.05
C LEU A 608 14.80 -14.96 10.02
N GLY A 609 14.02 -14.54 11.00
CA GLY A 609 13.33 -15.41 11.95
C GLY A 609 11.92 -15.84 11.52
N TRP A 610 11.47 -15.53 10.31
CA TRP A 610 10.07 -15.69 9.89
C TRP A 610 9.57 -17.15 10.03
N ARG A 611 10.39 -18.12 9.63
CA ARG A 611 10.05 -19.55 9.64
C ARG A 611 9.91 -20.05 11.07
N GLN A 612 10.86 -19.70 11.94
CA GLN A 612 10.81 -20.05 13.37
C GLN A 612 9.60 -19.44 14.06
N ALA A 613 9.37 -18.12 13.88
CA ALA A 613 8.22 -17.44 14.48
C ALA A 613 6.88 -18.04 14.00
N GLY A 614 6.80 -18.39 12.72
CA GLY A 614 5.66 -19.10 12.15
C GLY A 614 5.44 -20.49 12.75
N GLN A 615 6.53 -21.26 12.92
CA GLN A 615 6.50 -22.58 13.53
C GLN A 615 6.08 -22.52 15.00
N GLU A 616 6.61 -21.58 15.78
CA GLU A 616 6.22 -21.36 17.17
C GLU A 616 4.72 -21.03 17.30
N ALA A 617 4.21 -20.16 16.42
CA ALA A 617 2.79 -19.83 16.37
C ALA A 617 1.91 -21.03 15.95
N ALA A 618 2.39 -21.88 15.04
CA ALA A 618 1.72 -23.12 14.65
C ALA A 618 1.67 -24.12 15.81
N THR A 619 2.80 -24.37 16.47
CA THR A 619 2.90 -25.27 17.63
C THR A 619 2.07 -24.76 18.81
N ALA A 620 2.06 -23.46 19.08
CA ALA A 620 1.21 -22.87 20.12
C ALA A 620 -0.28 -23.12 19.84
N PHE A 621 -0.70 -23.00 18.58
CA PHE A 621 -2.08 -23.29 18.18
C PHE A 621 -2.41 -24.79 18.24
N GLN A 622 -1.48 -25.65 17.83
CA GLN A 622 -1.66 -27.10 17.89
C GLN A 622 -1.81 -27.60 19.34
N LYS A 623 -1.11 -26.99 20.30
CA LYS A 623 -1.33 -27.27 21.73
C LYS A 623 -2.77 -26.95 22.16
N VAL A 624 -3.31 -25.80 21.73
CA VAL A 624 -4.72 -25.43 22.01
C VAL A 624 -5.70 -26.41 21.36
N LEU A 625 -5.38 -26.91 20.15
CA LEU A 625 -6.19 -27.91 19.46
C LEU A 625 -6.24 -29.26 20.20
N CYS A 626 -5.15 -29.67 20.86
CA CYS A 626 -5.01 -30.99 21.47
C CYS A 626 -5.17 -31.01 23.01
N THR A 627 -5.54 -29.90 23.66
CA THR A 627 -5.75 -29.86 25.13
C THR A 627 -7.13 -30.36 25.56
N GLU A 628 -7.19 -31.01 26.73
CA GLU A 628 -8.45 -31.45 27.37
C GLU A 628 -9.36 -30.27 27.79
N ASP A 629 -8.80 -29.07 27.95
CA ASP A 629 -9.52 -27.87 28.36
C ASP A 629 -10.40 -27.30 27.22
N ARG A 630 -11.63 -27.81 27.13
CA ARG A 630 -12.68 -27.36 26.19
C ARG A 630 -13.33 -26.01 26.58
N SER A 631 -12.74 -25.25 27.51
CA SER A 631 -13.30 -23.99 28.02
C SER A 631 -13.07 -22.79 27.09
N ARG A 632 -11.99 -22.77 26.31
CA ARG A 632 -11.71 -21.68 25.36
C ARG A 632 -12.40 -21.92 24.02
N PRO A 633 -13.24 -20.99 23.53
CA PRO A 633 -13.83 -21.09 22.20
C PRO A 633 -12.74 -21.10 21.12
N PHE A 634 -12.80 -22.07 20.21
CA PHE A 634 -11.93 -22.11 19.03
C PHE A 634 -12.06 -20.87 18.14
N THR A 635 -13.18 -20.15 18.25
CA THR A 635 -13.44 -18.86 17.59
C THR A 635 -12.69 -17.68 18.23
N GLU A 636 -11.98 -17.88 19.35
CA GLU A 636 -11.20 -16.84 20.00
C GLU A 636 -10.16 -16.25 19.03
N PRO A 637 -9.92 -14.92 19.06
CA PRO A 637 -8.88 -14.30 18.26
C PRO A 637 -7.49 -14.92 18.50
N LEU A 638 -6.76 -15.21 17.43
CA LEU A 638 -5.36 -15.66 17.53
C LEU A 638 -4.44 -14.45 17.60
N SER A 639 -3.36 -14.57 18.35
CA SER A 639 -2.29 -13.56 18.33
C SER A 639 -1.68 -13.49 16.93
N LYS A 640 -1.41 -12.25 16.49
CA LYS A 640 -0.63 -11.96 15.29
C LYS A 640 0.84 -12.20 15.57
N VAL A 641 1.54 -12.78 14.58
CA VAL A 641 3.01 -12.82 14.59
C VAL A 641 3.54 -11.41 14.31
N GLY A 642 2.95 -10.70 13.35
CA GLY A 642 3.27 -9.30 13.09
C GLY A 642 4.67 -9.07 12.53
N LEU A 643 5.06 -9.83 11.49
CA LEU A 643 6.38 -9.68 10.87
C LEU A 643 6.65 -8.23 10.44
N GLU A 644 7.79 -7.70 10.88
CA GLU A 644 8.33 -6.44 10.38
C GLU A 644 9.05 -6.70 9.06
N THR A 645 8.61 -6.01 8.01
CA THR A 645 9.19 -6.15 6.66
C THR A 645 9.67 -4.81 6.14
N PHE A 646 10.38 -4.81 5.01
CA PHE A 646 10.74 -3.57 4.32
C PHE A 646 9.51 -2.75 3.87
N GLU A 647 8.31 -3.33 3.78
CA GLU A 647 7.07 -2.57 3.55
C GLU A 647 6.60 -1.80 4.79
N GLY A 648 6.96 -2.21 6.01
CA GLY A 648 6.78 -1.40 7.22
C GLY A 648 7.50 -0.04 7.13
N ARG A 649 8.58 0.00 6.34
CA ARG A 649 9.33 1.20 5.95
C ARG A 649 8.55 2.08 4.95
N ALA A 650 7.66 1.50 4.15
CA ALA A 650 6.84 2.17 3.13
C ALA A 650 5.42 2.56 3.60
N VAL A 651 4.81 1.80 4.51
CA VAL A 651 3.39 1.98 4.92
C VAL A 651 3.16 3.17 5.86
N ARG A 652 4.20 3.84 6.35
CA ARG A 652 4.04 5.17 6.98
C ARG A 652 4.09 6.35 6.02
N ALA A 653 4.33 6.12 4.72
CA ALA A 653 4.46 7.19 3.72
C ALA A 653 3.21 7.46 2.87
N THR A 654 2.13 6.68 2.99
CA THR A 654 0.85 6.99 2.32
C THR A 654 -0.34 6.55 3.16
N SER A 655 -0.79 7.41 4.07
CA SER A 655 -2.18 7.83 3.88
C SER A 655 -2.10 9.16 3.15
N THR A 656 -2.96 9.36 2.17
CA THR A 656 -3.30 10.72 1.76
C THR A 656 -3.66 11.51 3.02
N LYS A 657 -3.12 12.73 3.14
CA LYS A 657 -3.45 13.69 4.21
C LYS A 657 -4.97 13.69 4.46
N ASP A 658 -5.73 13.68 3.37
CA ASP A 658 -7.19 13.71 3.38
C ASP A 658 -7.89 12.54 4.10
N LYS A 659 -7.39 11.30 4.04
CA LYS A 659 -8.06 10.17 4.73
C LYS A 659 -7.72 10.09 6.23
N ARG A 660 -6.51 10.48 6.64
CA ARG A 660 -6.14 10.54 8.08
C ARG A 660 -6.70 11.80 8.74
N ASP A 661 -6.69 12.94 8.06
CA ASP A 661 -7.30 14.18 8.55
C ASP A 661 -8.81 13.98 8.74
N VAL A 662 -9.53 13.33 7.82
CA VAL A 662 -10.96 13.03 7.99
C VAL A 662 -11.24 12.09 9.16
N ILE A 663 -10.51 10.97 9.31
CA ILE A 663 -10.72 10.03 10.43
C ILE A 663 -10.41 10.68 11.80
N TYR A 664 -9.36 11.49 11.90
CA TYR A 664 -8.97 12.11 13.17
C TYR A 664 -9.76 13.40 13.48
N LEU A 665 -10.12 14.22 12.48
CA LEU A 665 -11.05 15.34 12.67
C LEU A 665 -12.42 14.83 13.10
N THR A 666 -12.84 13.65 12.64
CA THR A 666 -14.07 12.98 13.10
C THR A 666 -13.94 12.52 14.56
N SER A 667 -12.76 12.02 14.97
CA SER A 667 -12.47 11.66 16.38
C SER A 667 -12.34 12.89 17.31
N ALA A 668 -11.76 13.99 16.83
CA ALA A 668 -11.66 15.27 17.54
C ALA A 668 -13.03 15.96 17.66
N ALA A 669 -13.83 15.94 16.59
CA ALA A 669 -15.22 16.38 16.64
C ALA A 669 -16.05 15.51 17.60
N SER A 670 -15.76 14.20 17.68
CA SER A 670 -16.36 13.31 18.69
C SER A 670 -15.98 13.69 20.12
N CYS A 671 -14.71 14.04 20.41
CA CYS A 671 -14.29 14.54 21.73
C CYS A 671 -14.94 15.88 22.08
N PHE A 672 -14.93 16.85 21.15
CA PHE A 672 -15.56 18.16 21.32
C PHE A 672 -17.06 18.02 21.56
N LEU A 673 -17.76 17.21 20.76
CA LEU A 673 -19.19 16.95 20.91
C LEU A 673 -19.50 16.22 22.22
N LYS A 674 -18.67 15.26 22.64
CA LYS A 674 -18.80 14.58 23.94
C LYS A 674 -18.68 15.56 25.10
N LEU A 675 -17.72 16.48 25.08
CA LEU A 675 -17.55 17.49 26.13
C LEU A 675 -18.74 18.46 26.19
N ILE A 676 -19.32 18.82 25.04
CA ILE A 676 -20.53 19.65 24.98
C ILE A 676 -21.74 18.90 25.55
N LEU A 677 -21.96 17.65 25.11
CA LEU A 677 -23.06 16.82 25.62
C LEU A 677 -22.95 16.59 27.13
N LEU A 678 -21.72 16.39 27.63
CA LEU A 678 -21.45 16.29 29.06
C LEU A 678 -21.77 17.59 29.80
N ASN A 679 -21.45 18.76 29.23
CA ASN A 679 -21.82 20.03 29.84
C ASN A 679 -23.34 20.26 29.83
N ASP A 680 -24.03 19.83 28.77
CA ASP A 680 -25.49 19.97 28.64
C ASP A 680 -26.26 19.04 29.59
N ALA A 681 -25.66 17.91 29.97
CA ALA A 681 -26.20 16.95 30.93
C ALA A 681 -25.96 17.33 32.41
N ARG A 682 -25.23 18.42 32.70
CA ARG A 682 -25.02 18.90 34.08
C ARG A 682 -26.16 19.82 34.52
N GLU A 683 -26.53 19.74 35.79
CA GLU A 683 -27.50 20.66 36.40
C GLU A 683 -26.99 22.11 36.38
N GLU A 684 -25.72 22.31 36.75
CA GLU A 684 -25.02 23.59 36.62
C GLU A 684 -24.17 23.61 35.35
N LYS A 685 -24.71 24.23 34.29
CA LYS A 685 -24.03 24.36 33.00
C LYS A 685 -22.85 25.34 33.09
N ILE A 686 -21.70 24.94 32.57
CA ILE A 686 -20.57 25.85 32.35
C ILE A 686 -20.94 26.78 31.19
N THR A 687 -20.68 28.08 31.37
CA THR A 687 -20.99 29.07 30.33
C THR A 687 -20.14 28.87 29.08
N ILE A 688 -20.65 29.26 27.90
CA ILE A 688 -19.87 29.19 26.65
C ILE A 688 -18.61 30.06 26.76
N GLY A 689 -18.70 31.22 27.42
CA GLY A 689 -17.56 32.10 27.69
C GLY A 689 -16.46 31.42 28.52
N GLU A 690 -16.80 30.62 29.52
CA GLU A 690 -15.82 29.81 30.27
C GLU A 690 -15.25 28.67 29.43
N LEU A 691 -16.09 27.95 28.67
CA LEU A 691 -15.64 26.87 27.79
C LEU A 691 -14.72 27.36 26.67
N ALA A 692 -14.96 28.58 26.16
CA ALA A 692 -14.18 29.20 25.11
C ALA A 692 -12.71 29.46 25.52
N GLN A 693 -12.40 29.43 26.83
CA GLN A 693 -11.05 29.57 27.37
C GLN A 693 -10.21 28.29 27.28
N TYR A 694 -10.82 27.17 26.89
CA TYR A 694 -10.20 25.86 26.73
C TYR A 694 -10.25 25.41 25.27
N GLU A 695 -9.26 24.62 24.83
CA GLU A 695 -9.22 24.11 23.45
C GLU A 695 -10.28 23.05 23.18
N LEU A 696 -10.79 22.37 24.22
CA LEU A 696 -11.78 21.29 24.15
C LEU A 696 -11.31 20.14 23.25
N ALA A 697 -10.00 19.97 23.22
CA ALA A 697 -9.23 19.03 22.45
C ALA A 697 -7.85 18.83 23.12
N PRO A 698 -7.18 17.68 22.90
CA PRO A 698 -5.84 17.45 23.45
C PRO A 698 -4.75 18.30 22.78
N LEU A 699 -5.02 18.89 21.62
CA LEU A 699 -4.12 19.75 20.87
C LEU A 699 -4.91 20.93 20.27
N PRO A 700 -4.31 22.12 20.12
CA PRO A 700 -4.96 23.27 19.50
C PRO A 700 -5.01 23.12 17.98
N PHE A 701 -6.08 22.52 17.46
CA PHE A 701 -6.20 22.25 16.02
C PHE A 701 -6.24 23.49 15.13
N SER A 702 -6.42 24.67 15.72
CA SER A 702 -6.26 25.96 15.05
C SER A 702 -4.81 26.24 14.66
N LEU A 703 -3.82 25.65 15.35
CA LEU A 703 -2.39 25.83 15.13
C LEU A 703 -1.65 24.54 14.78
N CYS A 704 -2.16 23.35 15.06
CA CYS A 704 -1.45 22.12 14.66
C CYS A 704 -2.39 21.07 14.08
N ASN A 705 -1.81 20.16 13.30
CA ASN A 705 -2.53 18.98 12.86
C ASN A 705 -2.67 17.96 14.00
N PRO A 706 -3.49 16.92 13.84
CA PRO A 706 -3.69 15.92 14.89
C PRO A 706 -2.45 15.11 15.30
N MET A 707 -1.34 15.21 14.55
CA MET A 707 -0.05 14.60 14.88
C MET A 707 0.85 15.55 15.70
N GLY A 708 0.36 16.75 16.04
CA GLY A 708 1.13 17.78 16.75
C GLY A 708 2.07 18.59 15.84
N GLU A 709 1.97 18.44 14.52
CA GLU A 709 2.80 19.19 13.59
C GLU A 709 2.17 20.57 13.27
N PRO A 710 2.96 21.65 13.15
CA PRO A 710 2.46 22.97 12.78
C PRO A 710 1.72 22.97 11.43
N HIS A 711 0.67 23.78 11.29
CA HIS A 711 -0.01 23.97 10.00
C HIS A 711 0.87 24.71 9.02
N SER A 712 1.15 24.09 7.87
CA SER A 712 1.82 24.74 6.74
C SER A 712 0.84 25.59 5.93
N THR A 713 1.22 26.81 5.56
CA THR A 713 0.45 27.65 4.62
C THR A 713 1.13 27.67 3.24
N GLN A 714 0.36 28.00 2.19
CA GLN A 714 0.90 28.15 0.84
C GLN A 714 1.68 29.46 0.70
N LYS A 715 2.91 29.49 1.24
CA LYS A 715 3.79 30.66 1.31
C LYS A 715 3.97 31.37 -0.04
N HIS A 716 4.24 30.61 -1.10
CA HIS A 716 4.46 31.14 -2.45
C HIS A 716 3.31 32.02 -2.98
N LYS A 717 2.07 31.81 -2.53
CA LYS A 717 0.92 32.63 -2.95
C LYS A 717 1.00 34.07 -2.44
N LEU A 718 1.63 34.29 -1.28
CA LEU A 718 1.88 35.64 -0.76
C LEU A 718 2.77 36.43 -1.71
N LEU A 719 3.74 35.77 -2.37
CA LEU A 719 4.66 36.45 -3.27
C LEU A 719 3.98 36.99 -4.53
N HIS A 720 2.81 36.48 -4.94
CA HIS A 720 2.03 37.10 -6.03
C HIS A 720 1.42 38.44 -5.62
N LYS A 721 1.29 38.72 -4.32
CA LYS A 721 0.85 40.01 -3.77
C LYS A 721 2.03 40.96 -3.53
N VAL A 722 3.17 40.42 -3.13
CA VAL A 722 4.38 41.22 -2.79
C VAL A 722 5.20 41.57 -4.04
N LEU A 723 5.45 40.61 -4.93
CA LEU A 723 6.28 40.77 -6.14
C LEU A 723 5.39 40.65 -7.38
N THR A 724 4.77 41.76 -7.79
CA THR A 724 3.84 41.85 -8.93
C THR A 724 4.58 42.12 -10.26
N GLU A 725 3.87 42.05 -11.39
CA GLU A 725 4.43 42.42 -12.71
C GLU A 725 5.00 43.85 -12.72
N ASP A 726 4.38 44.78 -12.00
CA ASP A 726 4.84 46.17 -11.90
C ASP A 726 6.23 46.27 -11.25
N THR A 727 6.65 45.27 -10.47
CA THR A 727 7.96 45.27 -9.80
C THR A 727 9.07 44.73 -10.69
N VAL A 728 8.76 44.15 -11.85
CA VAL A 728 9.73 43.57 -12.78
C VAL A 728 10.52 44.67 -13.48
N VAL A 729 11.84 44.48 -13.57
CA VAL A 729 12.77 45.37 -14.26
C VAL A 729 13.65 44.60 -15.26
N VAL A 730 14.15 45.30 -16.28
CA VAL A 730 14.92 44.69 -17.39
C VAL A 730 16.37 44.39 -16.98
N GLY A 731 16.92 45.10 -16.00
CA GLY A 731 18.28 44.92 -15.50
C GLY A 731 18.60 45.83 -14.31
N ALA A 732 19.74 45.60 -13.65
CA ALA A 732 20.21 46.44 -12.56
C ALA A 732 20.81 47.77 -13.09
N GLU A 733 20.59 48.86 -12.35
CA GLU A 733 20.93 50.23 -12.78
C GLU A 733 22.38 50.67 -12.45
N SER A 734 23.22 49.80 -11.88
CA SER A 734 24.60 50.14 -11.45
C SER A 734 25.68 49.62 -12.41
N ALA A 735 26.90 50.17 -12.28
CA ALA A 735 28.07 49.66 -12.97
C ALA A 735 28.37 48.19 -12.57
N PRO A 736 28.87 47.35 -13.50
CA PRO A 736 29.16 45.94 -13.21
C PRO A 736 30.07 45.72 -12.00
N GLU A 737 31.06 46.61 -11.82
CA GLU A 737 32.04 46.52 -10.73
C GLU A 737 31.43 46.78 -9.34
N GLN A 738 30.26 47.41 -9.29
CA GLN A 738 29.50 47.72 -8.06
C GLN A 738 28.23 46.86 -7.95
N THR A 739 28.20 45.69 -8.58
CA THR A 739 27.05 44.78 -8.56
C THR A 739 27.42 43.43 -7.96
N ALA A 740 26.72 43.04 -6.89
CA ALA A 740 26.88 41.76 -6.22
C ALA A 740 25.71 40.81 -6.48
N LEU A 741 26.01 39.52 -6.65
CA LEU A 741 25.04 38.44 -6.67
C LEU A 741 25.10 37.67 -5.34
N VAL A 742 24.02 37.64 -4.58
CA VAL A 742 23.86 36.79 -3.39
C VAL A 742 23.02 35.59 -3.77
N VAL A 743 23.54 34.38 -3.54
CA VAL A 743 22.96 33.13 -4.03
C VAL A 743 22.57 32.25 -2.85
N ASP A 744 21.30 31.84 -2.80
CA ASP A 744 20.89 30.64 -2.08
C ASP A 744 21.55 29.43 -2.77
N LEU A 745 22.59 28.90 -2.15
CA LEU A 745 23.42 27.86 -2.75
C LEU A 745 22.64 26.55 -2.91
N MET A 746 21.76 26.22 -1.98
CA MET A 746 21.01 24.96 -2.02
C MET A 746 19.99 24.97 -3.16
N LYS A 747 19.47 26.13 -3.54
CA LYS A 747 18.66 26.29 -4.77
C LYS A 747 19.43 25.91 -6.03
N VAL A 748 20.69 26.35 -6.15
CA VAL A 748 21.54 26.01 -7.31
C VAL A 748 21.92 24.53 -7.30
N VAL A 749 22.20 23.96 -6.12
CA VAL A 749 22.43 22.52 -5.93
C VAL A 749 21.23 21.71 -6.45
N GLN A 750 20.02 22.02 -5.98
CA GLN A 750 18.80 21.31 -6.38
C GLN A 750 18.57 21.40 -7.90
N THR A 751 18.76 22.57 -8.49
CA THR A 751 18.60 22.78 -9.94
C THR A 751 19.66 22.01 -10.75
N SER A 752 20.87 21.87 -10.20
CA SER A 752 21.98 21.15 -10.84
C SER A 752 21.77 19.64 -10.86
N VAL A 753 21.08 19.07 -9.86
CA VAL A 753 20.82 17.63 -9.75
C VAL A 753 19.70 17.14 -10.67
N VAL A 754 18.69 17.97 -10.97
CA VAL A 754 17.48 17.55 -11.73
C VAL A 754 17.76 17.22 -13.20
N LYS A 755 18.68 17.92 -13.85
CA LYS A 755 18.97 17.74 -15.29
C LYS A 755 20.22 16.88 -15.44
N LYS A 756 20.08 15.57 -15.66
CA LYS A 756 21.18 14.58 -15.68
C LYS A 756 22.45 15.04 -16.43
N GLY A 757 22.31 15.68 -17.59
CA GLY A 757 23.46 16.10 -18.39
C GLY A 757 24.46 14.94 -18.58
N THR A 758 25.74 15.28 -18.75
CA THR A 758 26.88 14.34 -18.86
C THR A 758 27.53 13.99 -17.51
N MET A 759 26.91 14.36 -16.38
CA MET A 759 27.55 14.25 -15.07
C MET A 759 27.66 12.79 -14.62
N LYS A 760 28.87 12.36 -14.29
CA LYS A 760 29.19 11.00 -13.81
C LYS A 760 29.72 10.99 -12.39
N THR A 761 30.41 12.04 -11.94
CA THR A 761 31.04 12.09 -10.60
C THR A 761 30.62 13.30 -9.77
N PHE A 762 30.83 13.25 -8.45
CA PHE A 762 30.58 14.39 -7.57
C PHE A 762 31.42 15.62 -7.99
N GLY A 763 32.60 15.41 -8.60
CA GLY A 763 33.37 16.49 -9.22
C GLY A 763 32.70 17.15 -10.42
N ASP A 764 31.93 16.40 -11.22
CA ASP A 764 31.10 16.99 -12.28
C ASP A 764 29.97 17.84 -11.67
N LEU A 765 29.37 17.39 -10.57
CA LEU A 765 28.33 18.14 -9.86
C LEU A 765 28.88 19.45 -9.28
N VAL A 766 30.02 19.40 -8.59
CA VAL A 766 30.70 20.58 -8.03
C VAL A 766 31.02 21.59 -9.13
N ARG A 767 31.67 21.16 -10.23
CA ARG A 767 31.94 22.02 -11.38
C ARG A 767 30.67 22.65 -11.95
N ARG A 768 29.59 21.89 -12.03
CA ARG A 768 28.31 22.40 -12.53
C ARG A 768 27.68 23.45 -11.62
N ILE A 769 27.72 23.25 -10.29
CA ILE A 769 27.20 24.22 -9.33
C ILE A 769 27.96 25.54 -9.48
N VAL A 770 29.30 25.50 -9.47
CA VAL A 770 30.14 26.70 -9.63
C VAL A 770 29.89 27.40 -10.97
N ASN A 771 29.86 26.64 -12.07
CA ASN A 771 29.59 27.19 -13.40
C ASN A 771 28.20 27.81 -13.51
N ALA A 772 27.18 27.23 -12.85
CA ALA A 772 25.85 27.81 -12.81
C ALA A 772 25.83 29.15 -12.08
N CYS A 773 26.50 29.26 -10.92
CA CYS A 773 26.64 30.52 -10.19
C CYS A 773 27.34 31.60 -11.02
N PHE A 774 28.46 31.26 -11.68
CA PHE A 774 29.18 32.21 -12.53
C PHE A 774 28.41 32.60 -13.78
N LYS A 775 27.61 31.68 -14.33
CA LYS A 775 26.68 32.01 -15.41
C LYS A 775 25.67 33.07 -14.96
N TYR A 776 25.01 32.89 -13.83
CA TYR A 776 24.10 33.91 -13.30
C TYR A 776 24.80 35.24 -13.05
N ALA A 777 26.01 35.22 -12.47
CA ALA A 777 26.79 36.43 -12.27
C ALA A 777 27.13 37.14 -13.59
N LYS A 778 27.48 36.38 -14.63
CA LYS A 778 27.75 36.92 -15.97
C LYS A 778 26.50 37.51 -16.62
N ASP A 779 25.39 36.77 -16.62
CA ASP A 779 24.12 37.16 -17.24
C ASP A 779 23.57 38.46 -16.64
N HIS A 780 23.84 38.70 -15.35
CA HIS A 780 23.44 39.91 -14.62
C HIS A 780 24.57 40.93 -14.37
N ARG A 781 25.73 40.75 -15.02
CA ARG A 781 26.90 41.66 -14.93
C ARG A 781 27.42 41.89 -13.50
N CYS A 782 27.35 40.89 -12.64
CA CYS A 782 27.88 40.96 -11.29
C CYS A 782 29.40 40.70 -11.29
N SER A 783 30.16 41.54 -10.58
CA SER A 783 31.60 41.36 -10.33
C SER A 783 31.87 40.53 -9.08
N ARG A 784 30.99 40.65 -8.06
CA ARG A 784 31.09 39.95 -6.78
C ARG A 784 29.98 38.92 -6.60
N VAL A 785 30.29 37.78 -6.01
CA VAL A 785 29.35 36.66 -5.78
C VAL A 785 29.44 36.19 -4.33
N TYR A 786 28.30 36.10 -3.64
CA TYR A 786 28.17 35.48 -2.32
C TYR A 786 27.41 34.16 -2.48
N LEU A 787 28.04 33.05 -2.09
CA LEU A 787 27.42 31.72 -2.09
C LEU A 787 27.08 31.35 -0.64
N VAL A 788 25.79 31.30 -0.32
CA VAL A 788 25.31 31.18 1.05
C VAL A 788 24.58 29.85 1.24
N SER A 789 25.01 29.05 2.22
CA SER A 789 24.36 27.79 2.60
C SER A 789 23.76 27.83 4.00
N ASP A 790 22.89 26.87 4.30
CA ASP A 790 22.54 26.54 5.69
C ASP A 790 23.77 26.01 6.46
N VAL A 791 23.65 26.01 7.79
CA VAL A 791 24.47 25.25 8.74
C VAL A 791 23.63 24.07 9.23
N TYR A 792 24.12 22.86 9.00
CA TYR A 792 23.44 21.64 9.40
C TYR A 792 24.04 21.10 10.70
N GLN A 793 23.43 21.44 11.84
CA GLN A 793 23.85 20.97 13.17
C GLN A 793 23.32 19.56 13.48
N GLU A 794 24.02 18.80 14.32
CA GLU A 794 23.56 17.48 14.81
C GLU A 794 22.63 17.60 16.05
N GLU A 795 22.68 18.72 16.78
CA GLU A 795 21.86 18.98 17.97
C GLU A 795 20.40 19.37 17.63
N PRO A 796 19.46 19.25 18.59
CA PRO A 796 18.09 19.68 18.38
C PRO A 796 17.97 21.18 18.09
N THR A 797 17.49 21.54 16.89
CA THR A 797 17.19 22.94 16.52
C THR A 797 15.68 23.15 16.35
N ILE A 798 15.22 24.40 16.43
CA ILE A 798 13.81 24.78 16.18
C ILE A 798 13.32 24.44 14.76
N LYS A 799 14.22 24.06 13.84
CA LYS A 799 13.89 23.61 12.47
C LYS A 799 13.76 22.09 12.33
N ASN A 800 14.02 21.31 13.39
CA ASN A 800 14.00 19.85 13.35
C ASN A 800 12.64 19.25 12.97
N GLY A 801 11.52 19.90 13.29
CA GLY A 801 10.20 19.50 12.80
C GLY A 801 10.11 19.50 11.27
N CYS A 802 10.60 20.56 10.62
CA CYS A 802 10.63 20.67 9.17
C CYS A 802 11.65 19.69 8.54
N HIS A 803 12.81 19.51 9.16
CA HIS A 803 13.79 18.50 8.74
C HIS A 803 13.23 17.08 8.82
N ARG A 804 12.52 16.72 9.90
CA ARG A 804 11.82 15.42 10.05
C ARG A 804 10.74 15.23 8.98
N GLN A 805 9.96 16.27 8.64
CA GLN A 805 8.98 16.23 7.55
C GLN A 805 9.60 16.09 6.15
N ARG A 806 10.69 16.82 5.86
CA ARG A 806 11.39 16.79 4.55
C ARG A 806 12.21 15.50 4.37
N ALA A 807 12.81 14.98 5.45
CA ALA A 807 13.49 13.69 5.47
C ALA A 807 12.49 12.55 5.23
N GLY A 808 11.26 12.68 5.74
CA GLY A 808 10.35 11.56 5.87
C GLY A 808 10.92 10.51 6.82
N GLN A 809 10.10 9.57 7.29
CA GLN A 809 10.57 8.46 8.14
C GLN A 809 11.47 7.44 7.39
N ALA A 810 12.01 7.81 6.23
CA ALA A 810 12.98 7.00 5.51
C ALA A 810 14.37 7.27 6.09
N GLN A 811 14.94 6.29 6.78
CA GLN A 811 16.39 6.22 6.98
C GLN A 811 17.05 6.16 5.60
N HIS A 812 17.56 7.29 5.13
CA HIS A 812 18.37 7.44 3.94
C HIS A 812 19.84 7.23 4.33
N ASP A 813 20.62 6.57 3.47
CA ASP A 813 22.01 6.20 3.77
C ASP A 813 22.87 7.44 4.10
N LYS A 814 23.46 7.47 5.31
CA LYS A 814 24.46 8.48 5.73
C LYS A 814 25.80 8.05 5.13
N LEU A 815 26.36 8.87 4.25
CA LEU A 815 27.72 8.65 3.76
C LEU A 815 28.73 9.13 4.81
N HIS A 816 29.89 8.49 4.86
CA HIS A 816 30.99 8.86 5.79
C HIS A 816 32.03 9.80 5.15
N GLY A 817 31.98 10.00 3.83
CA GLY A 817 32.90 10.89 3.13
C GLY A 817 32.54 11.03 1.64
N LEU A 818 33.03 12.09 1.01
CA LEU A 818 32.90 12.36 -0.42
C LEU A 818 34.24 12.80 -1.01
N ASN A 819 34.46 12.50 -2.30
CA ASN A 819 35.58 13.03 -3.07
C ASN A 819 35.14 13.31 -4.52
N MET A 820 35.99 13.98 -5.30
CA MET A 820 35.67 14.43 -6.65
C MET A 820 35.46 13.30 -7.67
N ASP A 821 36.09 12.14 -7.47
CA ASP A 821 36.07 10.99 -8.40
C ASP A 821 34.91 10.03 -8.13
N MET A 822 34.28 10.14 -6.95
CA MET A 822 33.17 9.28 -6.56
C MET A 822 31.99 9.41 -7.54
N PRO A 823 31.42 8.28 -8.01
CA PRO A 823 30.32 8.30 -8.96
C PRO A 823 29.04 8.89 -8.34
N LEU A 824 28.27 9.63 -9.15
CA LEU A 824 26.99 10.19 -8.73
C LEU A 824 25.91 9.10 -8.67
N PRO A 825 25.11 9.06 -7.59
CA PRO A 825 23.86 8.30 -7.57
C PRO A 825 22.92 8.73 -8.71
N ALA A 826 21.98 7.86 -9.07
CA ALA A 826 20.92 8.21 -10.02
C ALA A 826 20.20 9.52 -9.59
N PRO A 827 19.81 10.42 -10.51
CA PRO A 827 19.30 11.76 -10.17
C PRO A 827 18.18 11.76 -9.14
N ARG A 828 17.27 10.77 -9.22
CA ARG A 828 16.20 10.60 -8.26
C ARG A 828 16.70 10.20 -6.87
N LYS A 829 17.69 9.29 -6.76
CA LYS A 829 18.34 8.94 -5.48
C LYS A 829 19.17 10.10 -4.92
N LEU A 830 19.84 10.87 -5.78
CA LEU A 830 20.59 12.05 -5.37
C LEU A 830 19.67 13.15 -4.82
N ALA A 831 18.57 13.46 -5.53
CA ALA A 831 17.61 14.48 -5.13
C ALA A 831 16.68 14.06 -3.98
N GLN A 832 16.15 12.83 -4.02
CA GLN A 832 15.13 12.34 -3.09
C GLN A 832 15.69 11.43 -1.98
N GLY A 833 16.99 11.15 -1.97
CA GLY A 833 17.66 10.38 -0.92
C GLY A 833 18.82 11.14 -0.30
N PHE A 834 19.89 11.35 -1.08
CA PHE A 834 21.12 11.99 -0.59
C PHE A 834 20.88 13.42 -0.07
N LEU A 835 20.26 14.30 -0.86
CA LEU A 835 19.99 15.69 -0.46
C LEU A 835 18.89 15.85 0.61
N ARG A 836 18.31 14.77 1.13
CA ARG A 836 17.37 14.81 2.26
C ARG A 836 18.05 14.62 3.62
N VAL A 837 19.27 14.09 3.62
CA VAL A 837 20.05 13.84 4.83
C VAL A 837 20.95 15.03 5.14
N ALA A 838 20.81 15.61 6.32
CA ALA A 838 21.58 16.78 6.75
C ALA A 838 23.10 16.55 6.67
N SER A 839 23.60 15.44 7.21
CA SER A 839 25.03 15.09 7.15
C SER A 839 25.56 14.93 5.73
N ASN A 840 24.77 14.40 4.80
CA ASN A 840 25.17 14.30 3.39
C ASN A 840 25.26 15.67 2.72
N LYS A 841 24.36 16.60 3.05
CA LYS A 841 24.47 17.99 2.58
C LYS A 841 25.73 18.65 3.13
N THR A 842 26.05 18.44 4.41
CA THR A 842 27.31 18.92 5.01
C THR A 842 28.52 18.39 4.24
N LEU A 843 28.55 17.09 3.93
CA LEU A 843 29.62 16.49 3.13
C LEU A 843 29.74 17.11 1.73
N LEU A 844 28.61 17.35 1.05
CA LEU A 844 28.61 17.96 -0.28
C LEU A 844 29.13 19.40 -0.23
N LEU A 845 28.70 20.17 0.77
CA LEU A 845 29.14 21.55 0.97
C LEU A 845 30.63 21.61 1.33
N GLN A 846 31.12 20.68 2.15
CA GLN A 846 32.54 20.56 2.46
C GLN A 846 33.36 20.21 1.21
N LEU A 847 32.91 19.24 0.40
CA LEU A 847 33.57 18.91 -0.87
C LEU A 847 33.61 20.11 -1.82
N LEU A 848 32.51 20.87 -1.90
CA LEU A 848 32.42 22.09 -2.70
C LEU A 848 33.44 23.14 -2.23
N LEU A 849 33.57 23.34 -0.92
CA LEU A 849 34.54 24.25 -0.32
C LEU A 849 35.98 23.84 -0.65
N ASP A 850 36.33 22.58 -0.37
CA ASP A 850 37.67 22.03 -0.55
C ASP A 850 38.11 22.05 -2.03
N SER A 851 37.14 21.86 -2.94
CA SER A 851 37.39 21.78 -4.38
C SER A 851 37.03 23.07 -5.14
N PHE A 852 36.68 24.15 -4.44
CA PHE A 852 36.16 25.37 -5.07
C PHE A 852 37.17 25.99 -6.04
N SER A 853 38.41 26.21 -5.61
CA SER A 853 39.45 26.84 -6.46
C SER A 853 39.71 26.03 -7.74
N ALA A 854 39.72 24.70 -7.65
CA ALA A 854 39.89 23.83 -8.81
C ALA A 854 38.69 23.90 -9.77
N ALA A 855 37.47 24.01 -9.23
CA ALA A 855 36.24 24.10 -10.02
C ALA A 855 36.02 25.50 -10.62
N ALA A 856 36.44 26.56 -9.93
CA ALA A 856 36.30 27.96 -10.37
C ALA A 856 37.27 28.32 -11.51
N GLY A 857 38.42 27.64 -11.60
CA GLY A 857 39.40 27.85 -12.66
C GLY A 857 39.90 29.29 -12.73
N GLN A 858 40.03 29.85 -13.93
CA GLN A 858 40.52 31.21 -14.17
C GLN A 858 39.40 32.27 -14.22
N SER A 859 38.43 32.18 -13.31
CA SER A 859 37.36 33.17 -13.20
C SER A 859 37.89 34.54 -12.74
N ASP A 860 37.32 35.64 -13.24
CA ASP A 860 37.63 37.02 -12.87
C ASP A 860 36.77 37.54 -11.69
N LYS A 861 35.89 36.68 -11.17
CA LYS A 861 34.90 37.03 -10.14
C LYS A 861 35.51 37.08 -8.75
N ASP A 862 35.04 38.03 -7.97
CA ASP A 862 35.34 38.17 -6.54
C ASP A 862 34.32 37.35 -5.74
N VAL A 863 34.72 36.24 -5.11
CA VAL A 863 33.75 35.26 -4.54
C VAL A 863 33.88 35.15 -3.03
N HIS A 864 32.76 35.26 -2.33
CA HIS A 864 32.64 34.97 -0.91
C HIS A 864 31.80 33.70 -0.72
N LEU A 865 32.27 32.77 0.11
CA LEU A 865 31.59 31.52 0.43
C LEU A 865 31.23 31.53 1.92
N MET A 866 29.95 31.27 2.22
CA MET A 866 29.46 31.09 3.58
C MET A 866 29.00 29.63 3.69
N ILE A 867 29.94 28.75 4.01
CA ILE A 867 29.76 27.29 4.05
C ILE A 867 30.14 26.77 5.43
N GLY A 868 29.22 26.03 6.06
CA GLY A 868 29.37 25.66 7.47
C GLY A 868 29.33 26.89 8.38
N ASP A 869 30.06 26.85 9.48
CA ASP A 869 30.17 27.91 10.49
C ASP A 869 31.12 29.07 10.10
N ARG A 870 31.78 28.98 8.92
CA ARG A 870 32.84 29.91 8.51
C ARG A 870 32.57 30.61 7.18
N GLY A 871 33.12 31.82 7.08
CA GLY A 871 33.18 32.64 5.89
C GLY A 871 34.54 32.58 5.21
N TRP A 872 34.53 32.59 3.87
CA TRP A 872 35.74 32.52 3.05
C TRP A 872 35.68 33.54 1.91
N HIS A 873 36.84 34.07 1.54
CA HIS A 873 37.04 34.97 0.41
C HIS A 873 37.99 34.32 -0.58
N TRP A 874 37.52 34.09 -1.81
CA TRP A 874 38.33 33.65 -2.93
C TRP A 874 38.75 34.86 -3.75
N ASP A 875 40.03 35.21 -3.65
CA ASP A 875 40.58 36.46 -4.15
C ASP A 875 41.07 36.35 -5.61
N LYS A 876 41.55 37.47 -6.17
CA LYS A 876 42.11 37.53 -7.54
C LYS A 876 43.37 36.69 -7.72
N ARG A 877 44.00 36.20 -6.64
CA ARG A 877 45.14 35.26 -6.69
C ARG A 877 44.67 33.81 -6.72
N GLN A 878 43.36 33.59 -6.82
CA GLN A 878 42.71 32.28 -6.90
C GLN A 878 42.92 31.42 -5.64
N GLN A 879 43.15 32.08 -4.50
CA GLN A 879 43.33 31.42 -3.22
C GLN A 879 42.16 31.72 -2.29
N LEU A 880 41.80 30.70 -1.49
CA LEU A 880 40.75 30.81 -0.50
C LEU A 880 41.35 31.31 0.83
N GLN A 881 40.87 32.44 1.32
CA GLN A 881 41.29 33.07 2.58
C GLN A 881 40.10 33.11 3.55
N ALA A 882 40.36 33.09 4.85
CA ALA A 882 39.31 33.24 5.85
C ALA A 882 38.74 34.67 5.80
N CYS A 883 37.41 34.80 5.93
CA CYS A 883 36.68 36.07 6.00
C CYS A 883 35.85 36.08 7.29
N PRO A 884 36.45 36.44 8.44
CA PRO A 884 35.79 36.36 9.76
C PRO A 884 34.51 37.19 9.85
N GLU A 885 34.39 38.25 9.07
CA GLU A 885 33.21 39.14 8.99
C GLU A 885 31.94 38.39 8.54
N LEU A 886 32.09 37.20 7.96
CA LEU A 886 31.01 36.35 7.50
C LEU A 886 30.81 35.09 8.37
N ASN A 887 31.49 34.97 9.53
CA ASN A 887 31.36 33.85 10.47
C ASN A 887 30.09 33.91 11.33
N CYS A 888 28.92 34.06 10.69
CA CYS A 888 27.63 34.22 11.36
C CYS A 888 26.98 32.87 11.75
N ALA A 889 27.72 32.04 12.50
CA ALA A 889 27.29 30.70 12.91
C ALA A 889 26.09 30.68 13.87
N GLU A 890 25.70 31.81 14.46
CA GLU A 890 24.45 31.95 15.23
C GLU A 890 23.21 31.72 14.35
N PHE A 891 23.32 31.92 13.03
CA PHE A 891 22.22 31.72 12.10
C PHE A 891 22.38 30.40 11.36
N ASP A 892 21.50 29.43 11.65
CA ASP A 892 21.52 28.13 11.01
C ASP A 892 21.05 28.16 9.55
N GLU A 893 20.22 29.13 9.17
CA GLU A 893 19.57 29.13 7.85
C GLU A 893 20.25 30.10 6.88
N ALA A 894 20.34 29.70 5.61
CA ALA A 894 20.84 30.57 4.55
C ALA A 894 20.07 31.90 4.48
N ASP A 895 18.79 31.89 4.87
CA ASP A 895 17.87 33.03 4.83
C ASP A 895 18.41 34.24 5.61
N GLN A 896 18.76 34.06 6.89
CA GLN A 896 19.33 35.14 7.69
C GLN A 896 20.79 35.41 7.35
N ARG A 897 21.54 34.39 6.94
CA ARG A 897 22.95 34.56 6.52
C ARG A 897 23.07 35.43 5.26
N MET A 898 22.09 35.38 4.36
CA MET A 898 22.02 36.27 3.21
C MET A 898 21.87 37.75 3.60
N ILE A 899 21.17 38.05 4.70
CA ILE A 899 21.08 39.42 5.26
C ILE A 899 22.47 39.93 5.66
N VAL A 900 23.28 39.08 6.29
CA VAL A 900 24.68 39.40 6.65
C VAL A 900 25.53 39.64 5.40
N ALA A 901 25.41 38.79 4.37
CA ALA A 901 26.12 38.95 3.10
C ALA A 901 25.79 40.28 2.39
N ILE A 902 24.51 40.68 2.39
CA ILE A 902 24.04 41.94 1.81
C ILE A 902 24.66 43.14 2.56
N ARG A 903 24.68 43.10 3.89
CA ARG A 903 25.29 44.16 4.72
C ARG A 903 26.80 44.25 4.54
N HIS A 904 27.48 43.11 4.47
CA HIS A 904 28.91 43.05 4.18
C HIS A 904 29.25 43.74 2.84
N PHE A 905 28.42 43.54 1.81
CA PHE A 905 28.56 44.29 0.55
C PHE A 905 28.35 45.80 0.74
N GLY A 906 27.28 46.21 1.43
CA GLY A 906 26.99 47.63 1.66
C GLY A 906 28.10 48.36 2.43
N ALA A 907 28.72 47.68 3.40
CA ALA A 907 29.87 48.20 4.15
C ALA A 907 31.12 48.37 3.26
N ALA A 908 31.35 47.44 2.34
CA ALA A 908 32.46 47.52 1.39
C ALA A 908 32.27 48.62 0.31
N TYR A 909 31.02 48.99 0.01
CA TYR A 909 30.68 49.97 -1.03
C TYR A 909 29.78 51.12 -0.52
N PRO A 910 30.26 51.95 0.43
CA PRO A 910 29.42 52.96 1.09
C PRO A 910 28.86 54.04 0.14
N ARG A 911 29.48 54.22 -1.03
CA ARG A 911 29.08 55.21 -2.06
C ARG A 911 27.92 54.75 -2.95
N GLY A 912 27.43 53.51 -2.79
CA GLY A 912 26.33 52.97 -3.58
C GLY A 912 26.73 51.75 -4.41
N GLY A 913 25.73 50.98 -4.84
CA GLY A 913 25.88 49.76 -5.63
C GLY A 913 24.56 48.99 -5.77
N SER A 914 24.59 47.84 -6.45
CA SER A 914 23.42 46.98 -6.64
C SER A 914 23.64 45.59 -6.08
N VAL A 915 22.64 45.07 -5.36
CA VAL A 915 22.63 43.68 -4.88
C VAL A 915 21.47 42.94 -5.52
N ILE A 916 21.77 41.80 -6.14
CA ILE A 916 20.79 40.89 -6.72
C ILE A 916 20.78 39.62 -5.87
N VAL A 917 19.64 39.26 -5.32
CA VAL A 917 19.46 38.04 -4.52
C VAL A 917 18.77 36.98 -5.37
N LEU A 918 19.47 35.88 -5.66
CA LEU A 918 18.92 34.71 -6.35
C LEU A 918 18.32 33.77 -5.30
N THR A 919 16.99 33.78 -5.19
CA THR A 919 16.25 32.95 -4.24
C THR A 919 14.85 32.63 -4.78
N GLU A 920 14.31 31.47 -4.41
CA GLU A 920 12.89 31.17 -4.54
C GLU A 920 12.18 31.14 -3.18
N ASP A 921 12.92 31.37 -2.10
CA ASP A 921 12.36 31.31 -0.76
C ASP A 921 11.48 32.54 -0.49
N THR A 922 10.28 32.27 0.01
CA THR A 922 9.31 33.31 0.38
C THR A 922 9.79 34.08 1.60
N ASP A 923 10.42 33.40 2.55
CA ASP A 923 10.82 33.99 3.82
C ASP A 923 11.87 35.10 3.57
N VAL A 924 12.81 34.85 2.65
CA VAL A 924 13.80 35.82 2.18
C VAL A 924 13.17 36.98 1.42
N CYS A 925 12.29 36.71 0.45
CA CYS A 925 11.65 37.78 -0.33
C CYS A 925 10.84 38.75 0.55
N VAL A 926 10.11 38.20 1.53
CA VAL A 926 9.34 39.00 2.49
C VAL A 926 10.28 39.79 3.40
N ALA A 927 11.33 39.16 3.92
CA ALA A 927 12.32 39.83 4.78
C ALA A 927 13.04 40.98 4.06
N LEU A 928 13.49 40.77 2.82
CA LEU A 928 14.12 41.81 2.02
C LEU A 928 13.17 42.99 1.78
N THR A 929 11.89 42.72 1.49
CA THR A 929 10.88 43.77 1.29
C THR A 929 10.66 44.56 2.58
N SER A 930 10.52 43.89 3.73
CA SER A 930 10.29 44.53 5.03
C SER A 930 11.49 45.28 5.58
N PHE A 931 12.72 44.82 5.32
CA PHE A 931 13.92 45.38 5.93
C PHE A 931 14.78 46.22 4.99
N HIS A 932 14.37 46.46 3.74
CA HIS A 932 15.23 47.08 2.74
C HIS A 932 15.86 48.41 3.19
N GLU A 933 15.13 49.25 3.95
CA GLU A 933 15.62 50.54 4.47
C GLU A 933 16.68 50.38 5.57
N ARG A 934 16.54 49.33 6.39
CA ARG A 934 17.47 48.98 7.48
C ARG A 934 18.69 48.19 6.97
N LEU A 935 18.53 47.50 5.85
CA LEU A 935 19.54 46.66 5.21
C LEU A 935 20.59 47.47 4.47
N LEU A 936 20.14 48.43 3.65
CA LEU A 936 21.00 49.18 2.74
C LEU A 936 20.54 50.64 2.63
N PRO A 937 21.47 51.61 2.63
CA PRO A 937 21.12 53.02 2.51
C PRO A 937 20.49 53.35 1.14
N PRO A 938 19.77 54.47 1.00
CA PRO A 938 19.07 54.85 -0.23
C PRO A 938 19.96 54.87 -1.50
N SER A 939 21.27 55.06 -1.35
CA SER A 939 22.26 55.03 -2.44
C SER A 939 22.42 53.66 -3.11
N HIS A 940 21.99 52.58 -2.48
CA HIS A 940 22.07 51.23 -3.03
C HIS A 940 20.76 50.80 -3.70
N LYS A 941 20.81 49.80 -4.57
CA LYS A 941 19.63 49.15 -5.15
C LYS A 941 19.60 47.68 -4.72
N LEU A 942 18.40 47.15 -4.45
CA LEU A 942 18.19 45.78 -4.02
C LEU A 942 17.16 45.10 -4.93
N TYR A 943 17.56 43.98 -5.50
CA TYR A 943 16.76 43.20 -6.43
C TYR A 943 16.63 41.75 -6.00
N VAL A 944 15.54 41.10 -6.39
CA VAL A 944 15.33 39.66 -6.24
C VAL A 944 15.18 39.04 -7.63
N LEU A 945 15.97 38.01 -7.92
CA LEU A 945 15.92 37.23 -9.15
C LEU A 945 15.21 35.89 -8.88
N ARG A 946 14.03 35.68 -9.47
CA ARG A 946 13.19 34.50 -9.23
C ARG A 946 12.25 34.18 -10.41
N GLY A 947 11.69 32.98 -10.48
CA GLY A 947 10.72 32.61 -11.53
C GLY A 947 10.90 31.21 -12.14
N GLY A 948 11.57 30.30 -11.44
CA GLY A 948 11.74 28.92 -11.91
C GLY A 948 12.50 28.83 -13.25
N SER A 949 11.84 28.38 -14.31
CA SER A 949 12.42 28.30 -15.66
C SER A 949 12.54 29.65 -16.37
N ASN A 950 11.74 30.65 -15.97
CA ASN A 950 11.73 32.00 -16.53
C ASN A 950 12.06 33.00 -15.42
N LEU A 951 13.35 33.11 -15.08
CA LEU A 951 13.81 34.06 -14.07
C LEU A 951 13.50 35.50 -14.47
N ARG A 952 12.95 36.25 -13.53
CA ARG A 952 12.62 37.67 -13.62
C ARG A 952 13.27 38.43 -12.48
N LEU A 953 13.73 39.64 -12.79
CA LEU A 953 14.37 40.52 -11.83
C LEU A 953 13.34 41.50 -11.27
N HIS A 954 13.14 41.49 -9.96
CA HIS A 954 12.19 42.35 -9.25
C HIS A 954 12.93 43.41 -8.43
N ASP A 955 12.49 44.66 -8.50
CA ASP A 955 12.97 45.75 -7.63
C ASP A 955 12.24 45.71 -6.28
N VAL A 956 12.99 45.43 -5.21
CA VAL A 956 12.45 45.26 -3.85
C VAL A 956 11.90 46.58 -3.30
N ARG A 957 12.54 47.71 -3.61
CA ARG A 957 12.07 49.03 -3.15
C ARG A 957 10.82 49.45 -3.90
N LYS A 958 10.74 49.11 -5.20
CA LYS A 958 9.51 49.31 -5.97
C LYS A 958 8.36 48.46 -5.41
N ALA A 959 8.63 47.21 -5.03
CA ALA A 959 7.65 46.35 -4.37
C ALA A 959 7.15 46.96 -3.05
N ALA A 960 8.06 47.44 -2.19
CA ALA A 960 7.69 48.12 -0.94
C ALA A 960 6.81 49.36 -1.18
N ARG A 961 7.17 50.22 -2.14
CA ARG A 961 6.35 51.40 -2.50
C ARG A 961 4.94 51.04 -2.98
N VAL A 962 4.81 50.04 -3.86
CA VAL A 962 3.50 49.59 -4.36
C VAL A 962 2.63 49.05 -3.21
N ILE A 963 3.26 48.45 -2.20
CA ILE A 963 2.58 47.97 -1.01
C ILE A 963 2.12 49.14 -0.15
N ASP A 964 2.97 50.13 0.11
CA ASP A 964 2.62 51.30 0.92
C ASP A 964 1.55 52.16 0.25
N GLU A 965 1.64 52.38 -1.08
CA GLU A 965 0.62 53.07 -1.87
C GLU A 965 -0.76 52.41 -1.74
N LYS A 966 -0.78 51.07 -1.62
CA LYS A 966 -2.00 50.28 -1.50
C LYS A 966 -2.44 50.05 -0.06
N GLY A 967 -1.57 50.12 0.93
CA GLY A 967 -1.83 49.70 2.31
C GLY A 967 -1.78 50.83 3.34
N GLY A 968 -1.25 51.99 2.98
CA GLY A 968 -0.85 53.04 3.91
C GLY A 968 0.67 53.06 4.10
N ASP A 969 1.19 54.22 4.50
CA ASP A 969 2.63 54.45 4.64
C ASP A 969 3.27 53.49 5.65
N GLY A 970 4.44 52.94 5.32
CA GLY A 970 5.23 52.06 6.18
C GLY A 970 4.71 50.61 6.35
N VAL A 971 3.60 50.21 5.72
CA VAL A 971 3.03 48.85 5.87
C VAL A 971 3.96 47.74 5.39
N HIS A 972 4.81 48.01 4.39
CA HIS A 972 5.77 47.02 3.91
C HIS A 972 6.66 46.45 5.04
N SER A 973 6.97 47.26 6.06
CA SER A 973 7.78 46.86 7.22
C SER A 973 7.08 45.81 8.11
N LEU A 974 5.75 45.73 8.06
CA LEU A 974 4.93 44.79 8.84
C LEU A 974 4.77 43.42 8.16
N LEU A 975 5.21 43.26 6.91
CA LEU A 975 5.00 42.02 6.14
C LEU A 975 5.71 40.84 6.77
N LEU A 976 6.97 40.99 7.22
CA LEU A 976 7.72 39.92 7.88
C LEU A 976 7.11 39.53 9.25
N PRO A 977 6.81 40.46 10.18
CA PRO A 977 6.08 40.15 11.39
C PRO A 977 4.76 39.41 11.14
N MET A 978 3.93 39.89 10.19
CA MET A 978 2.69 39.22 9.80
C MET A 978 2.95 37.81 9.22
N HIS A 979 3.98 37.67 8.40
CA HIS A 979 4.36 36.40 7.80
C HIS A 979 4.79 35.39 8.86
N VAL A 980 5.59 35.79 9.84
CA VAL A 980 5.99 34.93 10.97
C VAL A 980 4.79 34.60 11.86
N LEU A 981 3.93 35.58 12.17
CA LEU A 981 2.73 35.36 12.98
C LEU A 981 1.76 34.34 12.37
N THR A 982 1.66 34.34 11.03
CA THR A 982 0.75 33.47 10.26
C THR A 982 1.44 32.23 9.69
N GLY A 983 2.60 31.88 10.24
CA GLY A 983 3.32 30.63 10.01
C GLY A 983 4.47 30.73 9.01
N CYS A 984 5.70 30.52 9.48
CA CYS A 984 6.89 30.31 8.65
C CYS A 984 7.41 28.86 8.80
N ASP A 985 8.71 28.62 8.65
CA ASP A 985 9.29 27.27 8.82
C ASP A 985 9.32 26.81 10.30
N THR A 986 9.33 27.74 11.25
CA THR A 986 9.47 27.49 12.71
C THR A 986 8.22 27.86 13.52
N THR A 987 7.30 28.64 12.95
CA THR A 987 6.03 29.03 13.58
C THR A 987 4.84 28.46 12.80
N SER A 988 3.68 28.37 13.46
CA SER A 988 2.50 27.78 12.84
C SER A 988 1.60 28.76 12.10
N GLY A 989 0.95 28.26 11.03
CA GLY A 989 -0.19 28.92 10.42
C GLY A 989 -1.51 28.66 11.17
N PHE A 990 -2.50 29.52 10.91
CA PHE A 990 -3.85 29.32 11.43
C PHE A 990 -4.67 28.46 10.47
N HIS A 991 -5.34 27.43 10.98
CA HIS A 991 -6.13 26.50 10.17
C HIS A 991 -7.20 27.22 9.34
N GLY A 992 -7.23 26.94 8.03
CA GLY A 992 -8.19 27.56 7.10
C GLY A 992 -7.94 29.05 6.81
N ARG A 993 -6.86 29.65 7.33
CA ARG A 993 -6.47 31.06 7.08
C ARG A 993 -5.23 31.10 6.19
N SER A 994 -5.37 31.67 4.99
CA SER A 994 -4.25 31.78 4.05
C SER A 994 -3.43 33.04 4.31
N LYS A 995 -2.14 33.03 3.93
CA LYS A 995 -1.30 34.24 3.97
C LYS A 995 -1.83 35.39 3.12
N VAL A 996 -2.55 35.06 2.04
CA VAL A 996 -3.24 36.07 1.23
C VAL A 996 -4.34 36.76 2.04
N LYS A 997 -5.15 36.01 2.79
CA LYS A 997 -6.16 36.60 3.69
C LYS A 997 -5.51 37.45 4.78
N ALA A 998 -4.39 37.02 5.34
CA ALA A 998 -3.66 37.80 6.34
C ALA A 998 -3.07 39.09 5.77
N PHE A 999 -2.50 39.05 4.57
CA PHE A 999 -2.04 40.22 3.85
C PHE A 999 -3.18 41.17 3.54
N ASP A 1000 -4.29 40.69 2.97
CA ASP A 1000 -5.45 41.52 2.66
C ASP A 1000 -6.07 42.12 3.94
N CYS A 1001 -6.08 41.37 5.06
CA CYS A 1001 -6.49 41.86 6.38
C CYS A 1001 -5.59 43.03 6.84
N LEU A 1002 -4.27 42.85 6.79
CA LEU A 1002 -3.29 43.88 7.15
C LEU A 1002 -3.46 45.16 6.29
N MET A 1003 -3.59 44.99 4.96
CA MET A 1003 -3.79 46.11 4.03
C MET A 1003 -5.09 46.87 4.29
N ASN A 1004 -6.18 46.16 4.59
CA ASN A 1004 -7.47 46.78 4.84
C ASN A 1004 -7.53 47.48 6.20
N MET A 1005 -6.87 46.92 7.22
CA MET A 1005 -6.83 47.52 8.55
C MET A 1005 -6.03 48.82 8.56
N ASN A 1006 -4.89 48.86 7.88
CA ASN A 1006 -4.02 50.03 7.90
C ASN A 1006 -4.50 51.20 7.00
N LYS A 1007 -5.51 50.96 6.15
CA LYS A 1007 -6.26 52.01 5.45
C LYS A 1007 -7.24 52.79 6.33
N GLY A 1008 -7.66 52.21 7.44
CA GLY A 1008 -8.68 52.79 8.32
C GLY A 1008 -8.06 53.60 9.45
N ASP A 1009 -8.53 54.83 9.66
CA ASP A 1009 -8.09 55.70 10.76
C ASP A 1009 -8.79 55.31 12.07
N THR A 1010 -8.42 54.15 12.63
CA THR A 1010 -9.02 53.60 13.85
C THR A 1010 -7.93 53.32 14.89
N GLY A 1011 -8.22 53.58 16.17
CA GLY A 1011 -7.27 53.26 17.26
C GLY A 1011 -6.92 51.76 17.37
N VAL A 1012 -7.68 50.87 16.73
CA VAL A 1012 -7.37 49.44 16.59
C VAL A 1012 -6.23 49.22 15.59
N ALA A 1013 -6.26 49.92 14.45
CA ALA A 1013 -5.22 49.83 13.42
C ALA A 1013 -3.85 50.23 13.99
N GLN A 1014 -3.81 51.34 14.73
CA GLN A 1014 -2.57 51.80 15.37
C GLN A 1014 -2.00 50.75 16.36
N ARG A 1015 -2.84 50.16 17.22
CA ARG A 1015 -2.38 49.12 18.17
C ARG A 1015 -1.81 47.88 17.48
N VAL A 1016 -2.45 47.43 16.40
CA VAL A 1016 -1.95 46.30 15.61
C VAL A 1016 -0.63 46.64 14.94
N THR A 1017 -0.53 47.83 14.34
CA THR A 1017 0.69 48.32 13.71
C THR A 1017 1.82 48.46 14.72
N ASP A 1018 1.54 48.99 15.92
CA ASP A 1018 2.52 49.12 17.00
C ASP A 1018 3.02 47.75 17.47
N ALA A 1019 2.12 46.77 17.66
CA ALA A 1019 2.48 45.41 18.06
C ALA A 1019 3.31 44.68 17.00
N LEU A 1020 2.90 44.73 15.73
CA LEU A 1020 3.68 44.11 14.65
C LEU A 1020 5.04 44.80 14.46
N SER A 1021 5.10 46.13 14.66
CA SER A 1021 6.36 46.90 14.60
C SER A 1021 7.30 46.63 15.77
N SER A 1022 6.77 46.25 16.94
CA SER A 1022 7.57 45.92 18.12
C SER A 1022 8.03 44.45 18.17
N THR A 1023 7.57 43.61 17.25
CA THR A 1023 7.88 42.18 17.25
C THR A 1023 9.38 41.94 17.10
N GLY A 1024 9.99 41.22 18.04
CA GLY A 1024 11.42 40.89 18.02
C GLY A 1024 12.35 41.99 18.53
N LYS A 1025 11.81 43.09 19.08
CA LYS A 1025 12.60 44.10 19.79
C LYS A 1025 12.79 43.69 21.25
N GLU A 1026 14.04 43.48 21.65
CA GLU A 1026 14.38 42.93 22.98
C GLU A 1026 13.86 43.80 24.15
N GLU A 1027 13.59 45.10 23.96
CA GLU A 1027 12.95 45.94 24.98
C GLU A 1027 11.49 45.58 25.32
N HIS A 1028 10.84 44.75 24.50
CA HIS A 1028 9.45 44.33 24.67
C HIS A 1028 9.31 42.91 25.23
N VAL A 1029 10.42 42.30 25.67
CA VAL A 1029 10.46 40.99 26.33
C VAL A 1029 11.32 41.05 27.59
N SER A 1030 10.85 40.45 28.67
CA SER A 1030 11.62 40.24 29.89
C SER A 1030 11.78 38.76 30.19
N VAL A 1031 12.98 38.36 30.58
CA VAL A 1031 13.29 37.00 31.01
C VAL A 1031 13.75 37.06 32.46
N THR A 1032 13.07 36.33 33.35
CA THR A 1032 13.47 36.21 34.76
C THR A 1032 13.93 34.79 35.06
N GLU A 1033 14.86 34.61 35.99
CA GLU A 1033 15.36 33.28 36.38
C GLU A 1033 14.29 32.39 37.03
N GLU A 1034 13.19 32.99 37.52
CA GLU A 1034 12.11 32.30 38.24
C GLU A 1034 10.97 31.82 37.31
N SER A 1035 10.85 32.38 36.10
CA SER A 1035 9.76 32.09 35.15
C SER A 1035 10.16 31.01 34.13
N SER A 1036 9.28 30.04 33.86
CA SER A 1036 9.51 29.00 32.84
C SER A 1036 9.50 29.53 31.41
N HIS A 1037 8.82 30.65 31.15
CA HIS A 1037 8.75 31.33 29.85
C HIS A 1037 9.11 32.80 29.99
N ALA A 1038 9.52 33.42 28.88
CA ALA A 1038 9.68 34.87 28.77
C ALA A 1038 8.33 35.58 28.89
N GLU A 1039 8.34 36.80 29.40
CA GLU A 1039 7.16 37.66 29.50
C GLU A 1039 7.17 38.69 28.37
N LEU A 1040 6.10 38.71 27.57
CA LEU A 1040 5.91 39.67 26.48
C LEU A 1040 5.13 40.90 26.99
N SER A 1041 5.47 42.08 26.49
CA SER A 1041 4.72 43.30 26.84
C SER A 1041 3.23 43.18 26.51
N ALA A 1042 2.37 43.66 27.42
CA ALA A 1042 0.92 43.59 27.25
C ALA A 1042 0.44 44.28 25.96
N SER A 1043 1.07 45.40 25.58
CA SER A 1043 0.75 46.11 24.34
C SER A 1043 1.00 45.27 23.07
N PHE A 1044 2.05 44.45 23.06
CA PHE A 1044 2.32 43.52 21.97
C PHE A 1044 1.27 42.41 21.91
N VAL A 1045 0.97 41.78 23.04
CA VAL A 1045 -0.02 40.68 23.12
C VAL A 1045 -1.39 41.17 22.69
N ASP A 1046 -1.86 42.29 23.23
CA ASP A 1046 -3.18 42.87 22.92
C ASP A 1046 -3.33 43.24 21.44
N GLY A 1047 -2.29 43.81 20.83
CA GLY A 1047 -2.31 44.18 19.42
C GLY A 1047 -2.25 42.96 18.50
N ALA A 1048 -1.41 41.98 18.80
CA ALA A 1048 -1.32 40.74 18.03
C ALA A 1048 -2.62 39.92 18.14
N GLU A 1049 -3.22 39.87 19.33
CA GLU A 1049 -4.51 39.21 19.57
C GLU A 1049 -5.64 39.87 18.78
N GLN A 1050 -5.71 41.21 18.78
CA GLN A 1050 -6.67 41.96 17.95
C GLN A 1050 -6.51 41.67 16.45
N PHE A 1051 -5.28 41.54 15.96
CA PHE A 1051 -5.04 41.15 14.55
C PHE A 1051 -5.59 39.75 14.27
N VAL A 1052 -5.38 38.78 15.17
CA VAL A 1052 -5.92 37.42 15.02
C VAL A 1052 -7.45 37.42 15.05
N CYS A 1053 -8.09 38.17 15.96
CA CYS A 1053 -9.55 38.33 15.97
C CYS A 1053 -10.09 38.81 14.62
N LYS A 1054 -9.46 39.84 14.04
CA LYS A 1054 -9.82 40.38 12.72
C LYS A 1054 -9.58 39.39 11.58
N LEU A 1055 -8.50 38.61 11.63
CA LEU A 1055 -8.23 37.53 10.67
C LEU A 1055 -9.33 36.44 10.69
N TYR A 1056 -9.96 36.24 11.83
CA TYR A 1056 -11.12 35.35 12.00
C TYR A 1056 -12.46 36.03 11.69
N GLY A 1057 -12.45 37.32 11.31
CA GLY A 1057 -13.64 38.07 10.93
C GLY A 1057 -14.48 38.51 12.12
N ARG A 1058 -13.84 38.79 13.27
CA ARG A 1058 -14.50 39.30 14.47
C ARG A 1058 -13.88 40.61 14.93
N ASP A 1059 -14.71 41.51 15.44
CA ASP A 1059 -14.30 42.83 15.95
C ASP A 1059 -14.40 42.86 17.47
N VAL A 1060 -13.49 42.14 18.12
CA VAL A 1060 -13.45 41.90 19.56
C VAL A 1060 -12.02 42.03 20.07
N LYS A 1061 -11.85 42.15 21.39
CA LYS A 1061 -10.53 42.41 21.98
C LYS A 1061 -9.70 41.14 22.14
N THR A 1062 -10.32 40.03 22.51
CA THR A 1062 -9.62 38.77 22.83
C THR A 1062 -10.03 37.64 21.88
N VAL A 1063 -9.13 36.69 21.65
CA VAL A 1063 -9.46 35.50 20.85
C VAL A 1063 -10.47 34.61 21.55
N ASN A 1064 -10.55 34.64 22.89
CA ASN A 1064 -11.59 33.93 23.64
C ASN A 1064 -13.00 34.51 23.36
N GLU A 1065 -13.15 35.84 23.33
CA GLU A 1065 -14.40 36.50 22.90
C GLU A 1065 -14.73 36.14 21.43
N ALA A 1066 -13.72 36.10 20.56
CA ALA A 1066 -13.91 35.70 19.17
C ALA A 1066 -14.36 34.23 19.05
N ARG A 1067 -13.79 33.34 19.87
CA ARG A 1067 -14.19 31.93 19.98
C ARG A 1067 -15.64 31.83 20.43
N GLU A 1068 -16.05 32.55 21.48
CA GLU A 1068 -17.43 32.56 21.98
C GLU A 1068 -18.41 33.01 20.90
N GLN A 1069 -18.15 34.13 20.23
CA GLN A 1069 -19.03 34.63 19.16
C GLN A 1069 -19.11 33.68 17.95
N LEU A 1070 -18.00 33.05 17.56
CA LEU A 1070 -17.97 32.05 16.49
C LEU A 1070 -18.75 30.79 16.87
N TRP A 1071 -18.68 30.39 18.14
CA TRP A 1071 -19.38 29.24 18.67
C TRP A 1071 -20.90 29.47 18.68
N VAL A 1072 -21.36 30.67 19.10
CA VAL A 1072 -22.79 31.00 19.12
C VAL A 1072 -23.37 31.15 17.70
N ALA A 1073 -22.57 31.61 16.74
CA ALA A 1073 -23.03 31.90 15.38
C ALA A 1073 -23.06 30.70 14.41
N GLU A 1074 -22.30 29.62 14.67
CA GLU A 1074 -22.11 28.50 13.73
C GLU A 1074 -22.06 27.13 14.45
N ARG A 1075 -22.46 26.02 13.80
CA ARG A 1075 -22.16 24.65 14.31
C ARG A 1075 -20.62 24.44 14.24
N PRO A 1076 -19.86 24.41 15.35
CA PRO A 1076 -18.42 24.59 15.26
C PRO A 1076 -17.72 23.30 14.85
N ASN A 1077 -16.90 23.40 13.81
CA ASN A 1077 -15.72 22.55 13.69
C ASN A 1077 -14.64 23.17 14.60
N PRO A 1078 -14.15 22.47 15.64
CA PRO A 1078 -13.17 23.03 16.58
C PRO A 1078 -11.89 23.53 15.89
N ALA A 1079 -11.49 22.94 14.76
CA ALA A 1079 -10.34 23.40 13.99
C ALA A 1079 -10.55 24.78 13.31
N LYS A 1080 -11.79 25.26 13.18
CA LYS A 1080 -12.12 26.56 12.57
C LYS A 1080 -12.20 27.71 13.59
N LEU A 1081 -12.14 27.41 14.89
CA LEU A 1081 -12.07 28.42 15.95
C LEU A 1081 -10.64 29.01 16.04
N PRO A 1082 -10.47 30.28 16.46
CA PRO A 1082 -9.15 30.81 16.78
C PRO A 1082 -8.57 30.06 17.99
N PRO A 1083 -7.24 29.99 18.19
CA PRO A 1083 -6.66 29.44 19.42
C PRO A 1083 -7.19 30.16 20.67
N THR A 1084 -7.13 29.51 21.82
CA THR A 1084 -7.37 30.18 23.10
C THR A 1084 -6.29 31.23 23.36
N HIS A 1085 -6.57 32.20 24.23
CA HIS A 1085 -5.60 33.22 24.64
C HIS A 1085 -4.28 32.60 25.14
N HIS A 1086 -4.36 31.50 25.92
CA HIS A 1086 -3.17 30.79 26.43
C HIS A 1086 -2.32 30.20 25.31
N THR A 1087 -2.95 29.42 24.44
CA THR A 1087 -2.30 28.80 23.26
C THR A 1087 -1.71 29.87 22.34
N LEU A 1088 -2.43 30.98 22.13
CA LEU A 1088 -1.95 32.10 21.34
C LEU A 1088 -0.71 32.74 21.99
N GLY A 1089 -0.69 32.93 23.31
CA GLY A 1089 0.48 33.45 24.03
C GLY A 1089 1.75 32.64 23.78
N LEU A 1090 1.67 31.31 23.88
CA LEU A 1090 2.80 30.41 23.55
C LEU A 1090 3.22 30.51 22.07
N HIS A 1091 2.27 30.70 21.15
CA HIS A 1091 2.58 30.96 19.74
C HIS A 1091 3.23 32.32 19.53
N LEU A 1092 2.78 33.36 20.24
CA LEU A 1092 3.36 34.70 20.18
C LEU A 1092 4.80 34.72 20.70
N LEU A 1093 5.13 33.94 21.72
CA LEU A 1093 6.52 33.76 22.17
C LEU A 1093 7.41 33.23 21.03
N ARG A 1094 6.97 32.17 20.35
CA ARG A 1094 7.70 31.61 19.21
C ARG A 1094 7.85 32.60 18.06
N VAL A 1095 6.80 33.35 17.76
CA VAL A 1095 6.81 34.42 16.76
C VAL A 1095 7.81 35.51 17.12
N PHE A 1096 7.85 35.89 18.40
CA PHE A 1096 8.76 36.91 18.90
C PHE A 1096 10.22 36.45 18.78
N PHE A 1097 10.53 35.22 19.21
CA PHE A 1097 11.86 34.63 19.10
C PHE A 1097 12.36 34.56 17.66
N GLN A 1098 11.49 34.11 16.74
CA GLN A 1098 11.85 34.09 15.32
C GLN A 1098 12.15 35.49 14.77
N MET A 1099 11.43 36.52 15.23
CA MET A 1099 11.70 37.92 14.86
C MET A 1099 12.96 38.48 15.52
N ILE A 1100 13.34 38.01 16.72
CA ILE A 1100 14.65 38.32 17.32
C ILE A 1100 15.77 37.83 16.40
N ILE A 1101 15.71 36.57 15.93
CA ILE A 1101 16.70 35.99 15.01
C ILE A 1101 16.85 36.86 13.74
N TRP A 1102 15.73 37.22 13.11
CA TRP A 1102 15.70 38.10 11.93
C TRP A 1102 16.28 39.50 12.21
N THR A 1103 15.94 40.09 13.35
CA THR A 1103 16.41 41.43 13.73
C THR A 1103 17.89 41.42 14.08
N ARG A 1104 18.40 40.33 14.67
CA ARG A 1104 19.82 40.16 14.98
C ARG A 1104 20.65 40.05 13.72
N ALA A 1105 20.17 39.39 12.67
CA ALA A 1105 20.85 39.37 11.37
C ALA A 1105 21.05 40.77 10.76
N LEU A 1106 20.16 41.73 11.04
CA LEU A 1106 20.30 43.14 10.61
C LEU A 1106 21.38 43.91 11.36
N ARG A 1107 21.85 43.42 12.51
CA ARG A 1107 22.86 44.09 13.36
C ARG A 1107 24.10 43.24 13.63
N TYR A 1108 24.19 42.04 13.05
CA TYR A 1108 25.34 41.16 13.19
C TYR A 1108 26.66 41.88 12.89
N SER A 1109 27.65 41.66 13.75
CA SER A 1109 29.07 41.99 13.58
C SER A 1109 29.89 40.80 14.06
N SER A 1110 31.03 40.55 13.44
CA SER A 1110 31.99 39.53 13.89
C SER A 1110 32.87 40.04 15.04
N ASP A 1111 32.84 41.34 15.33
CA ASP A 1111 33.55 41.93 16.46
C ASP A 1111 32.77 41.69 17.76
N PRO A 1112 33.31 40.91 18.73
CA PRO A 1112 32.65 40.67 20.01
C PRO A 1112 32.39 41.94 20.83
N GLY A 1113 33.10 43.05 20.55
CA GLY A 1113 32.86 44.36 21.17
C GLY A 1113 31.68 45.13 20.58
N GLU A 1114 31.21 44.75 19.39
CA GLU A 1114 30.09 45.40 18.68
C GLU A 1114 28.82 44.53 18.64
N TYR A 1115 28.93 43.24 18.96
CA TYR A 1115 27.84 42.28 18.89
C TYR A 1115 27.89 41.26 20.04
N GLU A 1116 26.85 41.27 20.86
CA GLU A 1116 26.69 40.30 21.95
C GLU A 1116 26.03 39.02 21.43
N PRO A 1117 26.53 37.81 21.82
CA PRO A 1117 25.92 36.53 21.47
C PRO A 1117 24.46 36.41 21.94
N MET A 1118 23.65 35.60 21.26
CA MET A 1118 22.29 35.32 21.69
C MET A 1118 22.27 34.62 23.06
N THR A 1119 21.61 35.26 24.03
CA THR A 1119 21.41 34.73 25.39
C THR A 1119 20.05 34.04 25.58
N HIS A 1120 19.10 34.34 24.69
CA HIS A 1120 17.76 33.75 24.70
C HIS A 1120 17.78 32.31 24.19
N THR A 1121 17.07 31.41 24.87
CA THR A 1121 16.95 30.00 24.47
C THR A 1121 15.56 29.71 23.88
N PRO A 1122 15.42 28.73 22.96
CA PRO A 1122 14.10 28.31 22.49
C PRO A 1122 13.14 27.93 23.61
N GLN A 1123 13.62 27.33 24.70
CA GLN A 1123 12.79 26.89 25.81
C GLN A 1123 12.05 28.05 26.49
N GLN A 1124 12.72 29.20 26.62
CA GLN A 1124 12.12 30.43 27.15
C GLN A 1124 11.00 30.98 26.25
N PHE A 1125 10.92 30.56 24.98
CA PHE A 1125 10.01 31.12 23.99
C PHE A 1125 9.00 30.10 23.44
N GLY A 1126 8.62 29.10 24.25
CA GLY A 1126 7.51 28.20 23.94
C GLY A 1126 7.89 26.97 23.10
N TRP A 1127 9.13 26.50 23.21
CA TRP A 1127 9.59 25.19 22.77
C TRP A 1127 10.02 24.32 23.97
N ASP A 1128 10.09 23.01 23.80
CA ASP A 1128 10.61 22.07 24.81
C ASP A 1128 12.11 21.76 24.63
N ASP A 1129 12.64 20.83 25.44
CA ASP A 1129 14.06 20.40 25.36
C ASP A 1129 14.42 19.75 24.02
N ASN A 1130 13.45 19.23 23.27
CA ASN A 1130 13.64 18.66 21.93
C ASN A 1130 13.45 19.69 20.81
N CYS A 1131 13.24 20.97 21.18
CA CYS A 1131 12.82 22.05 20.28
C CYS A 1131 11.50 21.75 19.56
N ASP A 1132 10.59 20.99 20.20
CA ASP A 1132 9.21 20.80 19.75
C ASP A 1132 8.29 21.88 20.35
N PRO A 1133 7.31 22.42 19.60
CA PRO A 1133 6.46 23.50 20.10
C PRO A 1133 5.62 23.08 21.31
N VAL A 1134 5.68 23.87 22.38
CA VAL A 1134 4.74 23.73 23.51
C VAL A 1134 3.40 24.35 23.09
N TRP A 1135 2.40 23.50 22.87
CA TRP A 1135 1.11 23.93 22.31
C TRP A 1135 0.16 24.53 23.34
N THR A 1136 0.06 23.92 24.52
CA THR A 1136 -0.77 24.36 25.64
C THR A 1136 -0.23 23.78 26.93
N GLU A 1137 -0.38 24.52 28.02
CA GLU A 1137 -0.11 24.03 29.39
C GLU A 1137 -1.40 23.86 30.19
N LYS A 1138 -2.52 24.35 29.64
CA LYS A 1138 -3.85 24.13 30.20
C LYS A 1138 -4.37 22.74 29.84
N ASP A 1139 -5.16 22.18 30.75
CA ASP A 1139 -5.93 20.96 30.48
C ASP A 1139 -6.90 21.17 29.29
N ALA A 1140 -7.32 20.07 28.66
CA ALA A 1140 -8.15 20.13 27.45
C ALA A 1140 -9.53 20.76 27.68
N ALA A 1141 -10.07 20.70 28.91
CA ALA A 1141 -11.37 21.23 29.30
C ALA A 1141 -11.36 21.57 30.81
N PRO A 1142 -12.37 22.30 31.33
CA PRO A 1142 -12.53 22.49 32.77
C PRO A 1142 -12.54 21.15 33.53
N SER A 1143 -11.97 21.12 34.74
CA SER A 1143 -11.88 19.91 35.57
C SER A 1143 -13.24 19.24 35.80
N ALA A 1144 -14.30 20.04 36.00
CA ALA A 1144 -15.66 19.56 36.17
C ALA A 1144 -16.19 18.71 35.00
N LEU A 1145 -15.68 18.90 33.77
CA LEU A 1145 -16.02 18.04 32.61
C LEU A 1145 -15.07 16.85 32.48
N LEU A 1146 -13.78 17.04 32.77
CA LEU A 1146 -12.78 15.98 32.70
C LEU A 1146 -12.99 14.87 33.73
N GLU A 1147 -13.55 15.21 34.90
CA GLU A 1147 -13.89 14.26 35.96
C GLU A 1147 -14.97 13.24 35.55
N ALA A 1148 -15.87 13.61 34.63
CA ALA A 1148 -16.91 12.72 34.09
C ALA A 1148 -16.37 11.75 33.00
N VAL A 1149 -15.23 12.08 32.38
CA VAL A 1149 -14.61 11.27 31.32
C VAL A 1149 -13.79 10.14 31.96
N HIS A 1150 -14.14 8.88 31.66
CA HIS A 1150 -13.43 7.71 32.22
C HIS A 1150 -13.17 6.62 31.20
N CYS A 1151 -12.02 5.95 31.33
CA CYS A 1151 -11.74 4.75 30.54
C CYS A 1151 -12.22 3.50 31.30
N LYS A 1152 -13.02 2.65 30.61
CA LYS A 1152 -13.53 1.39 31.17
C LYS A 1152 -12.59 0.19 30.98
N SER A 1153 -11.47 0.34 30.27
CA SER A 1153 -10.72 -0.79 29.65
C SER A 1153 -9.28 -1.00 30.12
N CYS A 1154 -8.75 -0.20 31.04
CA CYS A 1154 -7.33 -0.27 31.38
C CYS A 1154 -7.04 -1.28 32.50
N LYS A 1155 -6.77 -2.55 32.15
CA LYS A 1155 -6.43 -3.62 33.11
C LYS A 1155 -4.94 -3.69 33.46
N THR A 1156 -4.07 -3.22 32.57
CA THR A 1156 -2.62 -3.09 32.77
C THR A 1156 -2.32 -1.59 32.89
N GLY A 1157 -1.51 -1.16 33.87
CA GLY A 1157 -1.37 0.24 34.31
C GLY A 1157 -1.28 1.32 33.20
N CYS A 1158 -1.74 2.54 33.51
CA CYS A 1158 -1.89 3.64 32.54
C CYS A 1158 -0.55 4.32 32.17
N THR A 1159 0.41 3.54 31.70
CA THR A 1159 1.72 4.00 31.20
C THR A 1159 1.88 3.82 29.68
N THR A 1160 0.97 3.10 29.03
CA THR A 1160 1.01 2.82 27.58
C THR A 1160 -0.21 3.41 26.86
N ARG A 1161 -0.13 3.57 25.52
CA ARG A 1161 -1.24 3.99 24.65
C ARG A 1161 -2.41 2.98 24.59
N LEU A 1162 -2.37 1.90 25.37
CA LEU A 1162 -3.51 0.99 25.59
C LEU A 1162 -4.58 1.63 26.49
N CYS A 1163 -4.18 2.55 27.36
CA CYS A 1163 -5.13 3.40 28.08
C CYS A 1163 -5.76 4.40 27.11
N LYS A 1164 -7.10 4.42 26.99
CA LYS A 1164 -7.80 5.40 26.13
C LYS A 1164 -7.54 6.84 26.55
N CYS A 1165 -7.34 7.12 27.85
CA CYS A 1165 -6.97 8.45 28.34
C CYS A 1165 -5.57 8.84 27.84
N VAL A 1166 -4.55 7.99 28.05
CA VAL A 1166 -3.18 8.23 27.57
C VAL A 1166 -3.12 8.32 26.04
N LYS A 1167 -3.84 7.44 25.33
CA LYS A 1167 -3.95 7.45 23.86
C LYS A 1167 -4.48 8.79 23.32
N ASN A 1168 -5.42 9.38 24.04
CA ASN A 1168 -6.07 10.63 23.67
C ASN A 1168 -5.39 11.85 24.32
N GLY A 1169 -4.23 11.70 24.97
CA GLY A 1169 -3.50 12.80 25.60
C GLY A 1169 -4.17 13.40 26.84
N MET A 1170 -5.03 12.66 27.53
CA MET A 1170 -5.76 13.11 28.73
C MET A 1170 -5.23 12.44 30.01
N LYS A 1171 -5.33 13.14 31.14
CA LYS A 1171 -5.13 12.56 32.48
C LYS A 1171 -6.30 11.64 32.83
N CYS A 1172 -6.04 10.57 33.57
CA CYS A 1172 -7.06 9.66 34.07
C CYS A 1172 -7.82 10.30 35.24
N SER A 1173 -9.15 10.29 35.17
CA SER A 1173 -10.04 10.68 36.26
C SER A 1173 -10.14 9.59 37.34
N LYS A 1174 -10.70 9.94 38.51
CA LYS A 1174 -10.98 8.99 39.60
C LYS A 1174 -11.99 7.90 39.22
N LEU A 1175 -12.80 8.14 38.18
CA LEU A 1175 -13.76 7.17 37.63
C LEU A 1175 -13.10 6.11 36.72
N CYS A 1176 -11.82 6.27 36.36
CA CYS A 1176 -11.09 5.29 35.55
C CYS A 1176 -10.78 4.03 36.37
N THR A 1177 -10.98 2.84 35.78
CA THR A 1177 -10.73 1.55 36.44
C THR A 1177 -9.26 1.09 36.38
N CYS A 1178 -8.33 2.02 36.15
CA CYS A 1178 -6.91 1.73 36.04
C CYS A 1178 -6.31 1.20 37.37
N GLN A 1179 -5.64 0.04 37.35
CA GLN A 1179 -4.81 -0.40 38.48
C GLN A 1179 -3.41 0.27 38.41
N GLY A 1180 -2.96 0.88 39.52
CA GLY A 1180 -1.62 1.51 39.61
C GLY A 1180 -1.43 2.73 38.69
N CYS A 1181 -2.42 3.62 38.62
CA CYS A 1181 -2.41 4.78 37.72
C CYS A 1181 -1.34 5.82 38.10
N HIS A 1182 -0.39 6.06 37.20
CA HIS A 1182 0.62 7.14 37.32
C HIS A 1182 0.18 8.43 36.59
N ASN A 1183 -0.98 8.41 35.94
CA ASN A 1183 -1.54 9.50 35.12
C ASN A 1183 -2.79 10.12 35.78
N GLN A 1184 -2.73 10.52 37.06
CA GLN A 1184 -3.90 11.01 37.82
C GLN A 1184 -4.01 12.54 37.88
N HIS A 1185 -5.25 13.06 38.01
CA HIS A 1185 -5.49 14.44 38.45
C HIS A 1185 -5.05 14.64 39.91
N VAL A 1186 -4.33 15.72 40.19
CA VAL A 1186 -4.07 16.17 41.57
C VAL A 1186 -5.39 16.72 42.15
N SER A 1187 -5.72 16.29 43.36
CA SER A 1187 -7.05 16.32 43.97
C SER A 1187 -7.66 17.71 44.20
N VAL A 1188 -8.93 17.87 43.80
CA VAL A 1188 -9.94 18.69 44.50
C VAL A 1188 -11.23 17.85 44.61
N SER A 1189 -12.00 18.06 45.67
CA SER A 1189 -13.21 17.31 46.05
C SER A 1189 -14.49 18.08 45.71
N ALA A 1190 -15.49 17.46 45.07
CA ALA A 1190 -16.89 17.49 45.51
C ALA A 1190 -17.83 16.63 44.62
N GLY A 1191 -18.71 15.91 45.31
CA GLY A 1191 -19.95 15.23 44.92
C GLY A 1191 -20.44 15.20 43.47
N LEU A 1192 -20.62 13.98 42.96
CA LEU A 1192 -21.65 13.65 41.98
C LEU A 1192 -22.50 12.52 42.58
N GLU A 1193 -23.81 12.73 42.66
CA GLU A 1193 -24.79 11.79 43.20
C GLU A 1193 -24.92 10.53 42.31
N GLU A 1194 -25.31 9.42 42.94
CA GLU A 1194 -25.34 8.06 42.38
C GLU A 1194 -26.28 7.93 41.16
N ASP A 1195 -27.24 8.83 41.03
CA ASP A 1195 -28.30 8.80 40.01
C ASP A 1195 -27.80 9.22 38.61
N ILE A 1196 -26.76 10.05 38.53
CA ILE A 1196 -26.11 10.45 37.26
C ILE A 1196 -25.35 9.26 36.64
N ARG A 1197 -24.98 8.27 37.46
CA ARG A 1197 -24.23 7.09 37.04
C ARG A 1197 -25.05 6.14 36.16
N GLU A 1198 -26.36 6.06 36.37
CA GLU A 1198 -27.26 5.20 35.57
C GLU A 1198 -27.66 5.83 34.24
N GLU A 1199 -27.90 7.14 34.17
CA GLU A 1199 -28.19 7.81 32.89
C GLU A 1199 -26.96 7.85 31.96
N LEU A 1200 -25.73 8.01 32.49
CA LEU A 1200 -24.50 7.91 31.68
C LEU A 1200 -24.20 6.49 31.15
N LEU A 1201 -24.71 5.45 31.83
CA LEU A 1201 -24.62 4.07 31.33
C LEU A 1201 -25.53 3.85 30.11
N ALA A 1202 -26.63 4.59 29.98
CA ALA A 1202 -27.54 4.51 28.84
C ALA A 1202 -27.03 5.24 27.58
N VAL A 1203 -26.27 6.33 27.73
CA VAL A 1203 -25.73 7.10 26.59
C VAL A 1203 -24.44 6.48 26.00
N THR A 1204 -23.76 5.61 26.75
CA THR A 1204 -22.48 4.98 26.34
C THR A 1204 -22.62 3.64 25.61
N THR A 1205 -23.83 3.23 25.24
CA THR A 1205 -24.12 1.96 24.53
C THR A 1205 -24.18 2.08 23.00
N VAL A 1206 -23.84 3.25 22.42
CA VAL A 1206 -23.61 3.33 20.97
C VAL A 1206 -22.22 2.79 20.67
N ASP A 1207 -22.21 1.56 20.17
CA ASP A 1207 -21.05 0.77 19.77
C ASP A 1207 -20.21 1.52 18.71
N ASP A 1208 -18.92 1.73 18.98
CA ASP A 1208 -17.93 2.25 18.00
C ASP A 1208 -17.62 1.21 16.89
N GLY A 1209 -18.50 0.21 16.69
CA GLY A 1209 -18.34 -0.91 15.76
C GLY A 1209 -19.11 -0.80 14.43
N ALA A 1210 -19.91 0.26 14.23
CA ALA A 1210 -20.85 0.33 13.11
C ALA A 1210 -20.69 1.58 12.23
N LEU A 1211 -19.48 1.91 11.76
CA LEU A 1211 -19.28 2.88 10.67
C LEU A 1211 -17.98 2.58 9.89
N VAL A 1212 -17.96 1.50 9.10
CA VAL A 1212 -17.18 1.40 7.85
C VAL A 1212 -17.95 0.54 6.84
N GLU A 1213 -19.11 1.02 6.39
CA GLU A 1213 -19.62 0.70 5.06
C GLU A 1213 -20.14 2.02 4.48
N GLY A 1214 -19.26 2.71 3.76
CA GLY A 1214 -19.64 3.82 2.89
C GLY A 1214 -20.00 3.23 1.55
N GLU A 1215 -21.29 3.04 1.36
CA GLU A 1215 -21.95 2.84 0.08
C GLU A 1215 -21.54 3.98 -0.89
N GLU A 1216 -21.13 3.62 -2.09
CA GLU A 1216 -21.16 4.55 -3.22
C GLU A 1216 -22.64 4.75 -3.59
N GLU A 1217 -23.24 5.89 -3.22
CA GLU A 1217 -24.54 6.25 -3.81
C GLU A 1217 -24.35 6.63 -5.29
N PRO A 1218 -25.13 6.01 -6.20
CA PRO A 1218 -25.12 6.32 -7.62
C PRO A 1218 -25.94 7.59 -7.89
N GLY A 1219 -25.43 8.44 -8.79
CA GLY A 1219 -26.16 9.59 -9.30
C GLY A 1219 -27.47 9.17 -9.96
N ALA A 1220 -28.58 9.48 -9.30
CA ALA A 1220 -29.92 9.43 -9.89
C ALA A 1220 -30.15 10.70 -10.72
N LYS A 1221 -30.15 10.51 -12.05
CA LYS A 1221 -30.96 11.31 -12.97
C LYS A 1221 -32.41 10.88 -12.79
N GLU A 1222 -33.28 11.81 -12.43
CA GLU A 1222 -34.71 11.67 -12.69
C GLU A 1222 -35.12 12.72 -13.73
N ASP A 1223 -35.36 12.23 -14.94
CA ASP A 1223 -36.25 12.85 -15.91
C ASP A 1223 -37.66 12.32 -15.61
N GLY A 1224 -38.66 13.22 -15.49
CA GLY A 1224 -40.04 12.84 -15.12
C GLY A 1224 -41.05 13.98 -15.22
N ASP A 1225 -41.20 14.50 -16.45
CA ASP A 1225 -42.34 15.12 -17.15
C ASP A 1225 -43.66 15.54 -16.42
N ALA A 1226 -44.16 16.69 -16.89
CA ALA A 1226 -45.54 17.20 -17.02
C ALA A 1226 -46.45 17.49 -15.78
N GLY A 1227 -46.85 18.78 -15.65
CA GLY A 1227 -48.11 19.12 -14.96
C GLY A 1227 -48.35 20.58 -14.54
N MET A 1228 -48.70 21.45 -15.51
CA MET A 1228 -49.62 22.61 -15.42
C MET A 1228 -49.46 23.74 -14.37
N GLY A 1229 -49.43 24.99 -14.87
CA GLY A 1229 -50.04 26.18 -14.24
C GLY A 1229 -49.11 27.39 -14.09
N SER A 1230 -49.15 28.34 -15.05
CA SER A 1230 -49.57 29.76 -14.88
C SER A 1230 -48.78 30.55 -13.81
N GLU A 1231 -48.12 31.69 -14.02
CA GLU A 1231 -48.42 32.85 -14.85
C GLU A 1231 -47.27 33.88 -14.68
N LYS A 1232 -46.96 34.64 -15.75
CA LYS A 1232 -46.57 36.07 -15.81
C LYS A 1232 -45.15 36.57 -15.39
N GLY A 1233 -44.48 37.14 -16.43
CA GLY A 1233 -43.77 38.44 -16.43
C GLY A 1233 -42.26 38.38 -16.11
N GLY A 1234 -41.33 38.97 -16.86
CA GLY A 1234 -41.36 39.85 -18.04
C GLY A 1234 -39.93 40.00 -18.60
N GLU A 1235 -39.84 40.63 -19.77
CA GLU A 1235 -38.73 40.84 -20.71
C GLU A 1235 -37.46 41.50 -20.08
N ASP A 1236 -36.23 41.35 -20.59
CA ASP A 1236 -35.72 42.05 -21.78
C ASP A 1236 -34.41 41.44 -22.36
N THR A 1237 -34.48 41.14 -23.67
CA THR A 1237 -33.54 41.40 -24.80
C THR A 1237 -32.02 41.59 -24.57
N GLU A 1238 -31.16 40.91 -25.35
CA GLU A 1238 -30.65 41.36 -26.68
C GLU A 1238 -29.38 40.61 -27.18
N SER A 1239 -29.43 40.20 -28.46
CA SER A 1239 -28.34 40.10 -29.47
C SER A 1239 -27.30 38.95 -29.47
N GLU A 1240 -27.56 38.00 -30.38
CA GLU A 1240 -26.66 37.31 -31.32
C GLU A 1240 -25.73 38.29 -32.11
N PRO A 1241 -24.62 37.84 -32.80
CA PRO A 1241 -24.69 36.78 -33.81
C PRO A 1241 -23.50 35.83 -33.99
N GLU A 1242 -23.86 34.77 -34.70
CA GLU A 1242 -23.12 33.77 -35.47
C GLU A 1242 -22.12 34.35 -36.49
N ASP A 1243 -21.09 33.59 -36.85
CA ASP A 1243 -20.68 33.47 -38.26
C ASP A 1243 -19.93 32.15 -38.52
N ASP A 1244 -20.18 31.63 -39.70
CA ASP A 1244 -20.03 30.26 -40.20
C ASP A 1244 -18.66 29.95 -40.83
N GLY A 1245 -18.33 28.65 -40.84
CA GLY A 1245 -17.93 27.88 -42.04
C GLY A 1245 -16.63 28.21 -42.79
N ASN A 1246 -15.74 27.21 -42.96
CA ASN A 1246 -15.61 26.52 -44.25
C ASN A 1246 -14.60 25.35 -44.23
N GLU A 1247 -14.97 24.29 -44.96
CA GLU A 1247 -14.13 23.19 -45.44
C GLU A 1247 -13.23 23.65 -46.59
N ALA A 1248 -12.03 23.05 -46.73
CA ALA A 1248 -11.39 22.83 -48.03
C ALA A 1248 -10.33 21.73 -47.97
N ASP A 1249 -10.58 20.69 -48.77
CA ASP A 1249 -9.75 19.55 -49.15
C ASP A 1249 -8.80 19.96 -50.30
N VAL A 1250 -7.46 19.72 -50.22
CA VAL A 1250 -6.59 19.54 -51.40
C VAL A 1250 -5.35 18.68 -51.08
N SER A 1251 -5.09 17.77 -52.01
CA SER A 1251 -4.09 16.71 -52.23
C SER A 1251 -2.59 17.04 -52.35
N GLY A 1252 -1.75 15.99 -52.17
CA GLY A 1252 -0.43 15.74 -52.82
C GLY A 1252 0.78 16.24 -52.03
N GLU A 1253 1.97 15.61 -51.97
CA GLU A 1253 2.58 14.40 -52.52
C GLU A 1253 3.91 14.19 -51.74
N GLU A 1254 4.38 12.95 -51.70
CA GLU A 1254 5.73 12.41 -51.39
C GLU A 1254 6.86 13.36 -50.89
N ASP A 1255 7.54 13.03 -49.78
CA ASP A 1255 8.94 12.52 -49.79
C ASP A 1255 9.45 12.10 -48.39
N ASP A 1256 10.49 11.26 -48.40
CA ASP A 1256 11.11 10.46 -47.34
C ASP A 1256 11.71 11.21 -46.11
N GLY A 1257 11.81 10.49 -44.98
CA GLY A 1257 12.98 10.63 -44.09
C GLY A 1257 12.78 10.64 -42.56
N GLN A 1258 12.97 9.46 -41.95
CA GLN A 1258 13.67 9.22 -40.68
C GLN A 1258 13.11 9.69 -39.31
N MET A 1259 13.12 8.71 -38.40
CA MET A 1259 13.39 8.78 -36.95
C MET A 1259 12.28 9.18 -35.95
N TRP A 1260 11.78 8.13 -35.28
CA TRP A 1260 11.40 8.01 -33.86
C TRP A 1260 10.47 9.05 -33.20
N MET A 1261 9.24 8.62 -32.90
CA MET A 1261 8.82 8.37 -31.51
C MET A 1261 7.71 7.31 -31.46
#